data_AF-A0A1I8PHX2-F1
#
_entry.id   AF-A0A1I8PHX2-F1
#
_cell.length_a   1.000
_cell.length_b   1.000
_cell.length_c   1.000
_cell.angle_alpha   90.00
_cell.angle_beta   90.00
_cell.angle_gamma   90.00
#
_symmetry.space_group_name_H-M   'P 1'
#
loop_
_entity.id
_entity.type
_entity.pdbx_description
1 polymer ?
#
loop_
_entity_poly.entity_id
_entity_poly.type
_entity_poly.pdbx_seq_one_letter_code
_entity_poly.pdbx_strand_id
1 'polypeptide(L)'
;MKSTILPLGLLLTLFTVSNVTAQYFSSYEPEAEFVPLEAHNNPHNGRNAEEKPFEVDVITSDVNGGGNNQAQPGLFLHQSFPFFGNNFLNSFGGFGIGTQEEPWWKGPNVCTEKEEDEKDMEDSEETDETQTAEGSETIKQPTYGQFQFSLNSCVEKPNKYVCTRVVNKNGKKKTLTISRQCCHGYGRPRNAAYATPCEKIDIKDIEATAADMGAKEFVAKAKSSGLADTIKSSKNVTIFLPMDEAFNAYSDTAQSENNLVEMKTDDGMKQLFLRHVVDGEINLEDVGNEQVFKTHAEGQTIRINSYQMPLTLSREPYRYTANCVPIVKRDKLSEQGMVHTLSGVIPAASKNIMDLIRERSDMSIMRTVLENTKLSELLEGDKPVSIFVPNDSAFDKLEPHLRRALKEGKGCASNILKNHMLDLTFCTVASVAGAKTIAYNLLGEPMRFNRTKSESAAATATATEGKTEVEVEQPVIINGIAKIMEADIMGTNGVMHVIDTIMPTESALPLSSLMQEKNVTLFKRLLEASGMDNTFDDLDNVTVFAPTDKALQTTKWPQLLEESPEQLRDNPELAEFLNYHVIKPMIKTCDLEVKQLPTINGDKVRINLYSTHALFSNVMNRATVNCARLIHFDDESCGSVMHQVDKPLTPAKSNLLQVLESNPNYSKFLDLVRMANLTDLLANAEEDYTLLVPKNDVFEELEDSLPKEQSELESLIKTHIVNDVVCCAGIIPTNWPFVRSIESLNGHHLRITRDRRPKIQNAGITKCDGIATNGIIHEINDVIVPNSRKQQLQPQQQQQHHQIPEFSSTHHQHGQRPQHHHYPNADDIFGDLFF
;
A
#
# COMPACT_ATOMS: atom_id res chain seq x y z
N MET A 1 60.66 41.95 44.21
CA MET A 1 61.73 41.00 43.84
C MET A 1 61.12 40.05 42.80
N LYS A 2 61.66 39.69 41.63
CA LYS A 2 62.64 40.28 40.68
C LYS A 2 62.24 39.73 39.27
N SER A 3 62.22 40.48 38.16
CA SER A 3 62.23 41.94 38.02
C SER A 3 61.73 42.39 36.64
N THR A 4 61.11 43.59 36.60
CA THR A 4 61.13 44.57 35.48
C THR A 4 60.46 44.24 34.13
N ILE A 5 59.23 44.78 33.97
CA ILE A 5 58.68 45.59 32.85
C ILE A 5 58.63 45.04 31.40
N LEU A 6 57.48 45.33 30.74
CA LEU A 6 57.14 45.47 29.30
C LEU A 6 58.29 45.62 28.27
N PRO A 7 58.10 45.22 26.98
CA PRO A 7 57.05 45.81 26.12
C PRO A 7 56.42 44.94 25.01
N LEU A 8 55.68 45.61 24.11
CA LEU A 8 54.96 45.14 22.93
C LEU A 8 55.85 44.38 21.92
N GLY A 9 55.26 43.46 21.15
CA GLY A 9 55.83 42.94 19.90
C GLY A 9 55.06 41.73 19.35
N LEU A 10 54.62 41.79 18.08
CA LEU A 10 53.97 40.69 17.36
C LEU A 10 55.00 40.00 16.42
N LEU A 11 54.66 38.79 15.94
CA LEU A 11 55.13 38.09 14.71
C LEU A 11 56.22 36.98 14.81
N LEU A 12 55.90 35.86 14.14
CA LEU A 12 56.72 34.79 13.53
C LEU A 12 57.72 34.00 14.41
N THR A 13 57.66 32.67 14.48
CA THR A 13 57.82 31.67 13.38
C THR A 13 56.96 30.40 13.64
N LEU A 14 56.40 29.63 12.68
CA LEU A 14 56.73 29.15 11.31
C LEU A 14 57.30 27.72 11.25
N PHE A 15 56.42 26.75 10.99
CA PHE A 15 56.58 25.48 10.24
C PHE A 15 55.16 24.94 9.93
N THR A 16 54.83 24.15 8.89
CA THR A 16 55.14 24.14 7.44
C THR A 16 54.16 23.15 6.75
N VAL A 17 53.64 23.32 5.52
CA VAL A 17 53.40 24.50 4.67
C VAL A 17 52.50 24.09 3.46
N SER A 18 51.61 24.98 2.97
CA SER A 18 51.00 24.97 1.60
C SER A 18 50.03 23.81 1.22
N ASN A 19 49.04 23.92 0.30
CA ASN A 19 48.47 25.05 -0.49
C ASN A 19 47.05 24.66 -1.06
N VAL A 20 46.03 25.56 -1.16
CA VAL A 20 45.60 26.38 -2.35
C VAL A 20 44.98 25.55 -3.51
N THR A 21 43.79 25.83 -4.12
CA THR A 21 42.75 26.91 -4.00
C THR A 21 41.41 26.60 -4.71
N ALA A 22 40.32 27.23 -4.23
CA ALA A 22 39.24 27.97 -4.94
C ALA A 22 38.29 27.36 -6.03
N GLN A 23 36.98 27.54 -5.75
CA GLN A 23 35.92 28.17 -6.59
C GLN A 23 35.14 27.44 -7.73
N TYR A 24 33.81 27.35 -7.49
CA TYR A 24 32.65 27.69 -8.37
C TYR A 24 32.08 26.73 -9.45
N PHE A 25 30.73 26.81 -9.56
CA PHE A 25 29.79 26.43 -10.65
C PHE A 25 29.54 24.96 -11.06
N SER A 26 28.33 24.48 -10.72
CA SER A 26 27.26 23.98 -11.63
C SER A 26 27.41 22.72 -12.53
N SER A 27 26.29 21.99 -12.57
CA SER A 27 25.64 21.27 -13.70
C SER A 27 26.17 19.94 -14.28
N TYR A 28 25.21 18.99 -14.30
CA TYR A 28 24.92 17.94 -15.30
C TYR A 28 25.74 16.63 -15.39
N GLU A 29 24.99 15.60 -15.80
CA GLU A 29 25.30 14.22 -16.22
C GLU A 29 26.02 14.19 -17.61
N PRO A 30 26.45 13.04 -18.22
CA PRO A 30 26.08 11.63 -17.92
C PRO A 30 27.19 10.55 -18.05
N GLU A 31 26.76 9.27 -17.98
CA GLU A 31 27.24 8.05 -18.67
C GLU A 31 28.72 7.59 -18.66
N ALA A 32 28.92 6.28 -18.44
CA ALA A 32 30.08 5.49 -18.91
C ALA A 32 29.76 3.96 -18.93
N GLU A 33 30.35 3.23 -19.89
CA GLU A 33 29.96 1.85 -20.28
C GLU A 33 30.77 0.71 -19.61
N PHE A 34 30.32 -0.53 -19.87
CA PHE A 34 31.02 -1.80 -19.61
C PHE A 34 32.20 -2.07 -20.56
N VAL A 35 33.27 -2.71 -20.05
CA VAL A 35 34.21 -3.54 -20.86
C VAL A 35 34.64 -4.78 -20.04
N PRO A 36 34.59 -6.02 -20.58
CA PRO A 36 34.90 -7.26 -19.86
C PRO A 36 36.34 -7.77 -20.06
N LEU A 37 36.77 -8.76 -19.25
CA LEU A 37 37.93 -9.63 -19.54
C LEU A 37 37.82 -10.99 -18.79
N GLU A 38 38.50 -12.03 -19.29
CA GLU A 38 38.27 -13.43 -18.91
C GLU A 38 39.37 -14.08 -18.02
N ALA A 39 38.95 -15.12 -17.29
CA ALA A 39 39.68 -16.30 -16.78
C ALA A 39 41.21 -16.28 -16.52
N HIS A 40 41.62 -16.53 -15.26
CA HIS A 40 42.10 -17.88 -14.84
C HIS A 40 42.49 -18.01 -13.35
N ASN A 41 42.16 -19.19 -12.79
CA ASN A 41 42.82 -19.93 -11.68
C ASN A 41 42.84 -19.40 -10.21
N ASN A 42 42.61 -20.37 -9.31
CA ASN A 42 42.59 -20.35 -7.83
C ASN A 42 44.01 -20.66 -7.25
N PRO A 43 44.28 -20.76 -5.91
CA PRO A 43 43.43 -20.55 -4.73
C PRO A 43 44.07 -19.80 -3.51
N HIS A 44 43.28 -19.66 -2.42
CA HIS A 44 43.61 -19.14 -1.07
C HIS A 44 43.86 -17.61 -0.99
N ASN A 45 43.58 -16.89 0.11
CA ASN A 45 43.14 -17.27 1.47
C ASN A 45 42.06 -16.30 1.99
N GLY A 46 41.30 -16.67 3.03
CA GLY A 46 40.07 -15.98 3.45
C GLY A 46 40.24 -14.64 4.18
N ARG A 47 39.19 -13.81 4.10
CA ARG A 47 38.88 -12.67 4.98
C ARG A 47 37.37 -12.56 5.18
N ASN A 48 36.97 -11.93 6.28
CA ASN A 48 35.58 -11.74 6.67
C ASN A 48 34.81 -10.95 5.60
N ALA A 49 33.57 -11.36 5.33
CA ALA A 49 32.57 -10.54 4.66
C ALA A 49 31.49 -10.17 5.68
N GLU A 50 31.11 -8.90 5.72
CA GLU A 50 29.89 -8.48 6.41
C GLU A 50 28.70 -8.87 5.53
N GLU A 51 27.95 -9.89 5.94
CA GLU A 51 26.69 -10.24 5.27
C GLU A 51 25.66 -9.13 5.54
N LYS A 52 25.35 -8.35 4.50
CA LYS A 52 24.21 -7.44 4.54
C LYS A 52 22.92 -8.26 4.74
N PRO A 53 22.02 -7.87 5.66
CA PRO A 53 20.80 -8.61 5.89
C PRO A 53 19.93 -8.59 4.62
N PHE A 54 19.47 -9.76 4.20
CA PHE A 54 18.49 -9.88 3.12
C PHE A 54 17.11 -9.43 3.62
N GLU A 55 16.44 -8.65 2.80
CA GLU A 55 15.09 -8.17 3.06
C GLU A 55 14.07 -9.22 2.57
N VAL A 56 13.17 -9.62 3.46
CA VAL A 56 12.06 -10.54 3.17
C VAL A 56 10.84 -9.99 3.90
N ASP A 57 9.78 -9.69 3.16
CA ASP A 57 8.54 -9.20 3.75
C ASP A 57 7.62 -10.35 4.12
N VAL A 58 6.94 -10.22 5.26
CA VAL A 58 6.01 -11.21 5.78
C VAL A 58 4.64 -10.94 5.19
N ILE A 59 4.22 -11.76 4.21
CA ILE A 59 2.87 -11.71 3.66
C ILE A 59 1.91 -12.33 4.68
N THR A 60 1.16 -11.48 5.38
CA THR A 60 -0.03 -11.87 6.14
C THR A 60 -1.15 -12.20 5.15
N SER A 61 -1.82 -13.34 5.31
CA SER A 61 -2.93 -13.75 4.44
C SER A 61 -4.23 -12.98 4.73
N ASP A 62 -4.96 -12.63 3.67
CA ASP A 62 -6.03 -11.61 3.65
C ASP A 62 -7.30 -11.94 4.46
N VAL A 63 -7.93 -10.90 5.06
CA VAL A 63 -9.40 -10.82 5.22
C VAL A 63 -9.92 -9.35 5.12
N ASN A 64 -10.55 -9.03 3.98
CA ASN A 64 -11.55 -7.96 3.76
C ASN A 64 -11.17 -6.46 3.91
N GLY A 65 -10.84 -5.84 2.77
CA GLY A 65 -11.15 -4.44 2.45
C GLY A 65 -11.67 -4.34 1.01
N GLY A 66 -12.80 -3.65 0.77
CA GLY A 66 -13.45 -3.60 -0.55
C GLY A 66 -13.13 -2.33 -1.34
N GLY A 67 -12.57 -2.49 -2.54
CA GLY A 67 -12.25 -1.41 -3.48
C GLY A 67 -11.82 -1.97 -4.85
N ASN A 68 -11.99 -1.21 -5.93
CA ASN A 68 -11.85 -1.76 -7.29
C ASN A 68 -10.40 -1.90 -7.78
N ASN A 69 -10.15 -2.97 -8.54
CA ASN A 69 -9.09 -3.10 -9.55
C ASN A 69 -7.63 -2.84 -9.14
N GLN A 70 -7.05 -3.71 -8.31
CA GLN A 70 -5.62 -4.06 -8.42
C GLN A 70 -5.41 -5.59 -8.38
N ALA A 71 -4.32 -6.05 -9.01
CA ALA A 71 -4.12 -7.47 -9.31
C ALA A 71 -3.57 -8.25 -8.11
N GLN A 72 -4.02 -9.50 -7.94
CA GLN A 72 -3.54 -10.38 -6.87
C GLN A 72 -2.04 -10.70 -7.03
N PRO A 73 -1.24 -10.64 -5.94
CA PRO A 73 0.17 -10.98 -5.98
C PRO A 73 0.37 -12.50 -6.08
N GLY A 74 0.75 -12.97 -7.27
CA GLY A 74 1.62 -14.13 -7.39
C GLY A 74 1.10 -15.47 -6.87
N LEU A 75 -0.08 -15.90 -7.34
CA LEU A 75 -0.27 -17.36 -7.48
C LEU A 75 0.88 -17.87 -8.38
N PHE A 76 1.74 -18.76 -7.87
CA PHE A 76 2.74 -19.45 -8.70
C PHE A 76 2.07 -20.50 -9.60
N LEU A 77 1.21 -20.01 -10.50
CA LEU A 77 0.88 -20.70 -11.73
C LEU A 77 2.18 -20.89 -12.50
N HIS A 78 2.74 -22.09 -12.39
CA HIS A 78 3.47 -22.67 -13.50
C HIS A 78 2.50 -22.70 -14.69
N GLN A 79 2.57 -21.67 -15.54
CA GLN A 79 1.90 -21.66 -16.84
C GLN A 79 2.63 -22.64 -17.78
N SER A 80 2.44 -23.93 -17.50
CA SER A 80 2.62 -24.96 -18.50
C SER A 80 1.59 -24.71 -19.58
N PHE A 81 2.06 -24.19 -20.72
CA PHE A 81 1.24 -24.04 -21.93
C PHE A 81 0.50 -25.35 -22.23
N PRO A 82 -0.72 -25.30 -22.82
CA PRO A 82 -1.55 -26.49 -23.05
C PRO A 82 -1.06 -27.39 -24.20
N PHE A 83 0.26 -27.53 -24.36
CA PHE A 83 0.93 -28.43 -25.28
C PHE A 83 2.04 -29.16 -24.52
N PHE A 84 1.95 -30.50 -24.48
CA PHE A 84 2.85 -31.42 -23.76
C PHE A 84 2.81 -31.39 -22.22
N GLY A 85 1.62 -31.62 -21.65
CA GLY A 85 1.53 -32.19 -20.30
C GLY A 85 2.00 -33.67 -20.26
N ASN A 86 2.56 -34.09 -19.12
CA ASN A 86 3.23 -35.40 -18.94
C ASN A 86 2.37 -36.68 -19.15
N ASN A 87 1.12 -36.57 -19.59
CA ASN A 87 0.30 -37.73 -19.99
C ASN A 87 0.51 -38.15 -21.47
N PHE A 88 1.19 -37.35 -22.30
CA PHE A 88 1.37 -37.69 -23.73
C PHE A 88 2.25 -38.94 -23.96
N LEU A 89 3.28 -39.14 -23.13
CA LEU A 89 4.22 -40.26 -23.29
C LEU A 89 3.65 -41.61 -22.80
N ASN A 90 2.64 -41.61 -21.95
CA ASN A 90 2.00 -42.85 -21.44
C ASN A 90 1.14 -43.59 -22.49
N SER A 91 1.07 -43.10 -23.74
CA SER A 91 0.36 -43.77 -24.84
C SER A 91 1.28 -44.48 -25.85
N PHE A 92 2.61 -44.41 -25.71
CA PHE A 92 3.56 -45.15 -26.55
C PHE A 92 4.18 -46.31 -25.77
N GLY A 93 3.69 -47.54 -26.02
CA GLY A 93 4.26 -48.74 -25.44
C GLY A 93 5.62 -49.08 -26.05
N GLY A 94 6.71 -48.82 -25.31
CA GLY A 94 8.06 -49.16 -25.75
C GLY A 94 9.15 -48.88 -24.70
N PHE A 95 9.65 -49.95 -24.06
CA PHE A 95 10.92 -50.03 -23.33
C PHE A 95 11.23 -48.93 -22.29
N GLY A 96 10.74 -49.14 -21.06
CA GLY A 96 11.29 -48.49 -19.86
C GLY A 96 11.09 -49.38 -18.63
N ILE A 97 12.15 -50.06 -18.16
CA ILE A 97 12.11 -50.82 -16.90
C ILE A 97 12.43 -49.86 -15.76
N GLY A 98 11.41 -49.13 -15.33
CA GLY A 98 11.38 -48.36 -14.09
C GLY A 98 9.99 -48.47 -13.50
N THR A 99 9.87 -48.91 -12.26
CA THR A 99 8.59 -48.94 -11.56
C THR A 99 8.10 -47.51 -11.35
N GLN A 100 7.05 -47.10 -12.07
CA GLN A 100 6.28 -45.92 -11.67
C GLN A 100 5.65 -46.26 -10.31
N GLU A 101 6.21 -45.72 -9.23
CA GLU A 101 5.70 -45.96 -7.89
C GLU A 101 4.31 -45.33 -7.78
N GLU A 102 3.33 -46.11 -7.30
CA GLU A 102 1.99 -45.55 -7.09
C GLU A 102 2.00 -44.56 -5.90
N PRO A 103 1.31 -43.42 -6.01
CA PRO A 103 1.23 -42.47 -4.92
C PRO A 103 0.57 -43.09 -3.69
N TRP A 104 1.06 -42.73 -2.51
CA TRP A 104 0.61 -43.28 -1.23
C TRP A 104 -0.92 -43.28 -1.06
N TRP A 105 -1.63 -42.27 -1.57
CA TRP A 105 -3.10 -42.14 -1.48
C TRP A 105 -3.90 -43.12 -2.38
N LYS A 106 -3.23 -43.96 -3.16
CA LYS A 106 -3.81 -45.16 -3.81
C LYS A 106 -3.42 -46.46 -3.11
N GLY A 107 -2.47 -46.40 -2.18
CA GLY A 107 -1.93 -47.55 -1.47
C GLY A 107 -2.90 -48.15 -0.44
N PRO A 108 -2.47 -49.20 0.27
CA PRO A 108 -3.27 -49.82 1.32
C PRO A 108 -3.49 -48.87 2.51
N ASN A 109 -4.57 -49.12 3.24
CA ASN A 109 -4.95 -48.40 4.47
C ASN A 109 -5.26 -46.91 4.26
N VAL A 110 -5.64 -46.50 3.05
CA VAL A 110 -6.14 -45.15 2.72
C VAL A 110 -7.66 -45.14 2.74
N CYS A 111 -8.23 -44.24 3.53
CA CYS A 111 -9.66 -43.94 3.58
C CYS A 111 -9.97 -42.77 2.64
N THR A 112 -11.15 -42.78 2.01
CA THR A 112 -11.58 -41.73 1.07
C THR A 112 -12.92 -41.16 1.50
N GLU A 113 -12.96 -39.89 1.87
CA GLU A 113 -14.20 -39.13 2.06
C GLU A 113 -14.62 -38.43 0.77
N LYS A 114 -15.91 -38.09 0.67
CA LYS A 114 -16.48 -37.29 -0.41
C LYS A 114 -17.51 -36.33 0.16
N GLU A 115 -17.38 -35.07 -0.21
CA GLU A 115 -18.31 -34.00 0.13
C GLU A 115 -18.85 -33.41 -1.18
N GLU A 116 -20.17 -33.20 -1.25
CA GLU A 116 -20.87 -32.68 -2.43
C GLU A 116 -21.72 -31.48 -2.02
N ASP A 117 -21.17 -30.27 -2.20
CA ASP A 117 -21.86 -29.00 -1.99
C ASP A 117 -22.58 -28.55 -3.26
N GLU A 118 -23.84 -28.13 -3.13
CA GLU A 118 -24.56 -27.41 -4.18
C GLU A 118 -24.88 -26.00 -3.68
N LYS A 119 -24.39 -24.98 -4.41
CA LYS A 119 -24.80 -23.59 -4.21
C LYS A 119 -25.49 -23.08 -5.45
N ASP A 120 -26.63 -22.45 -5.23
CA ASP A 120 -27.30 -21.61 -6.20
C ASP A 120 -26.59 -20.25 -6.23
N MET A 121 -26.61 -19.58 -7.39
CA MET A 121 -26.25 -18.18 -7.46
C MET A 121 -27.45 -17.38 -6.98
N GLU A 122 -27.26 -16.60 -5.92
CA GLU A 122 -28.13 -15.45 -5.64
C GLU A 122 -27.83 -14.41 -6.72
N ASP A 123 -28.88 -13.87 -7.35
CA ASP A 123 -28.74 -12.88 -8.41
C ASP A 123 -28.08 -11.61 -7.86
N SER A 124 -26.92 -11.25 -8.38
CA SER A 124 -26.27 -9.97 -8.07
C SER A 124 -27.14 -8.84 -8.62
N GLU A 125 -27.48 -7.86 -7.79
CA GLU A 125 -28.31 -6.72 -8.17
C GLU A 125 -27.67 -5.95 -9.36
N GLU A 126 -28.25 -6.10 -10.56
CA GLU A 126 -27.94 -5.21 -11.68
C GLU A 126 -28.55 -3.83 -11.39
N THR A 127 -27.69 -2.83 -11.18
CA THR A 127 -28.13 -1.43 -11.07
C THR A 127 -28.62 -0.93 -12.43
N ASP A 128 -29.94 -0.76 -12.54
CA ASP A 128 -30.63 -0.32 -13.75
C ASP A 128 -30.40 1.17 -14.05
N GLU A 129 -29.61 1.46 -15.10
CA GLU A 129 -29.62 2.76 -15.77
C GLU A 129 -29.86 2.60 -17.28
N THR A 130 -31.14 2.69 -17.67
CA THR A 130 -31.54 2.77 -19.07
C THR A 130 -31.04 4.04 -19.78
N GLN A 131 -30.57 3.91 -21.02
CA GLN A 131 -30.93 4.89 -22.06
C GLN A 131 -30.92 4.30 -23.48
N THR A 132 -31.69 4.92 -24.36
CA THR A 132 -32.14 4.34 -25.63
C THR A 132 -31.39 4.89 -26.85
N ALA A 133 -31.09 4.02 -27.82
CA ALA A 133 -30.81 4.39 -29.21
C ALA A 133 -31.43 3.37 -30.18
N GLU A 134 -31.89 3.82 -31.35
CA GLU A 134 -32.66 3.00 -32.29
C GLU A 134 -31.80 2.31 -33.36
N GLY A 135 -32.29 1.17 -33.86
CA GLY A 135 -32.18 0.82 -35.29
C GLY A 135 -30.88 0.19 -35.80
N SER A 136 -30.79 -1.15 -35.73
CA SER A 136 -30.01 -1.93 -36.71
C SER A 136 -30.54 -3.36 -36.85
N GLU A 137 -30.71 -3.85 -38.09
CA GLU A 137 -31.00 -5.26 -38.35
C GLU A 137 -29.71 -6.09 -38.33
N THR A 138 -29.46 -6.82 -37.24
CA THR A 138 -28.36 -7.79 -37.16
C THR A 138 -28.82 -9.22 -36.87
N ILE A 139 -28.94 -9.98 -37.97
CA ILE A 139 -28.46 -11.37 -38.13
C ILE A 139 -28.70 -12.31 -36.93
N LYS A 140 -29.61 -13.27 -37.11
CA LYS A 140 -29.66 -14.48 -36.26
C LYS A 140 -28.37 -15.29 -36.37
N GLN A 141 -27.49 -15.17 -35.38
CA GLN A 141 -26.43 -16.14 -35.09
C GLN A 141 -26.69 -16.85 -33.74
N PRO A 142 -26.09 -18.02 -33.50
CA PRO A 142 -26.64 -18.99 -32.57
C PRO A 142 -26.50 -18.58 -31.10
N THR A 143 -27.37 -19.15 -30.27
CA THR A 143 -27.28 -19.14 -28.81
C THR A 143 -25.85 -19.49 -28.37
N TYR A 144 -25.14 -18.51 -27.81
CA TYR A 144 -23.82 -18.75 -27.22
C TYR A 144 -23.94 -19.76 -26.08
N GLY A 145 -22.94 -20.65 -25.99
CA GLY A 145 -23.09 -21.90 -25.26
C GLY A 145 -23.21 -21.72 -23.74
N GLN A 146 -23.91 -22.66 -23.09
CA GLN A 146 -23.74 -22.89 -21.67
C GLN A 146 -22.29 -23.36 -21.44
N PHE A 147 -21.42 -22.47 -20.98
CA PHE A 147 -20.01 -22.77 -20.68
C PHE A 147 -19.91 -23.66 -19.44
N GLN A 148 -20.07 -24.98 -19.63
CA GLN A 148 -20.01 -25.99 -18.58
C GLN A 148 -18.57 -26.29 -18.15
N PHE A 149 -17.86 -25.28 -17.65
CA PHE A 149 -16.50 -25.42 -17.15
C PHE A 149 -16.46 -26.32 -15.91
N SER A 150 -15.40 -27.12 -15.79
CA SER A 150 -15.06 -27.81 -14.54
C SER A 150 -13.60 -27.64 -14.18
N LEU A 151 -13.34 -27.00 -13.04
CA LEU A 151 -12.01 -26.84 -12.47
C LEU A 151 -11.75 -28.01 -11.52
N ASN A 152 -10.63 -28.71 -11.73
CA ASN A 152 -10.09 -29.68 -10.79
C ASN A 152 -8.82 -29.07 -10.18
N SER A 153 -8.74 -28.99 -8.85
CA SER A 153 -7.50 -28.70 -8.13
C SER A 153 -7.24 -29.83 -7.14
N CYS A 154 -5.96 -30.19 -6.94
CA CYS A 154 -5.57 -31.22 -5.98
C CYS A 154 -4.35 -30.75 -5.19
N VAL A 155 -4.39 -30.93 -3.86
CA VAL A 155 -3.34 -30.53 -2.93
C VAL A 155 -2.92 -31.75 -2.10
N GLU A 156 -1.61 -31.96 -1.97
CA GLU A 156 -1.02 -32.98 -1.11
C GLU A 156 -0.50 -32.35 0.19
N LYS A 157 -0.92 -32.91 1.33
CA LYS A 157 -0.39 -32.71 2.67
C LYS A 157 0.25 -34.03 3.16
N PRO A 158 1.21 -34.02 4.10
CA PRO A 158 1.90 -35.22 4.61
C PRO A 158 1.03 -36.45 4.93
N ASN A 159 -0.19 -36.27 5.43
CA ASN A 159 -1.12 -37.39 5.69
C ASN A 159 -2.46 -37.31 4.92
N LYS A 160 -2.65 -36.32 4.04
CA LYS A 160 -3.95 -36.03 3.39
C LYS A 160 -3.80 -35.51 1.96
N TYR A 161 -4.52 -36.09 1.01
CA TYR A 161 -4.56 -35.69 -0.39
C TYR A 161 -5.98 -35.29 -0.76
N VAL A 162 -6.20 -34.01 -1.04
CA VAL A 162 -7.53 -33.42 -1.27
C VAL A 162 -7.66 -32.97 -2.71
N CYS A 163 -8.64 -33.48 -3.44
CA CYS A 163 -9.00 -33.02 -4.79
C CYS A 163 -10.39 -32.37 -4.78
N THR A 164 -10.45 -31.06 -5.04
CA THR A 164 -11.71 -30.32 -5.21
C THR A 164 -12.03 -30.16 -6.69
N ARG A 165 -13.24 -30.57 -7.07
CA ARG A 165 -13.79 -30.46 -8.42
C ARG A 165 -15.03 -29.57 -8.42
N VAL A 166 -14.89 -28.36 -8.94
CA VAL A 166 -16.02 -27.45 -9.19
C VAL A 166 -16.59 -27.75 -10.57
N VAL A 167 -17.92 -27.84 -10.68
CA VAL A 167 -18.65 -28.01 -11.95
C VAL A 167 -19.81 -27.01 -11.97
N ASN A 168 -19.81 -26.10 -12.96
CA ASN A 168 -20.98 -25.27 -13.23
C ASN A 168 -21.95 -26.00 -14.17
N LYS A 169 -23.21 -26.14 -13.79
CA LYS A 169 -24.29 -26.65 -14.66
C LYS A 169 -25.56 -25.82 -14.45
N ASN A 170 -26.04 -25.18 -15.52
CA ASN A 170 -27.30 -24.42 -15.53
C ASN A 170 -27.38 -23.36 -14.41
N GLY A 171 -26.28 -22.65 -14.12
CA GLY A 171 -26.21 -21.64 -13.05
C GLY A 171 -25.97 -22.20 -11.65
N LYS A 172 -26.18 -23.50 -11.42
CA LYS A 172 -25.88 -24.15 -10.13
C LYS A 172 -24.40 -24.55 -10.09
N LYS A 173 -23.70 -24.12 -9.04
CA LYS A 173 -22.28 -24.44 -8.79
C LYS A 173 -22.22 -25.66 -7.87
N LYS A 174 -21.87 -26.82 -8.43
CA LYS A 174 -21.61 -28.04 -7.65
C LYS A 174 -20.12 -28.16 -7.34
N THR A 175 -19.78 -28.42 -6.08
CA THR A 175 -18.39 -28.62 -5.64
C THR A 175 -18.27 -30.01 -5.02
N LEU A 176 -17.51 -30.88 -5.69
CA LEU A 176 -17.20 -32.23 -5.22
C LEU A 176 -15.78 -32.22 -4.66
N THR A 177 -15.64 -32.35 -3.34
CA THR A 177 -14.33 -32.52 -2.68
C THR A 177 -14.11 -33.99 -2.38
N ILE A 178 -12.98 -34.54 -2.82
CA ILE A 178 -12.54 -35.91 -2.54
C ILE A 178 -11.29 -35.84 -1.67
N SER A 179 -11.45 -36.12 -0.38
CA SER A 179 -10.36 -36.23 0.59
C SER A 179 -9.87 -37.69 0.62
N ARG A 180 -8.56 -37.89 0.64
CA ARG A 180 -7.92 -39.19 0.89
C ARG A 180 -6.90 -39.06 2.00
N GLN A 181 -7.03 -39.85 3.05
CA GLN A 181 -6.13 -39.82 4.21
C GLN A 181 -5.87 -41.23 4.71
N CYS A 182 -4.82 -41.43 5.50
CA CYS A 182 -4.62 -42.71 6.16
C CYS A 182 -5.82 -43.02 7.07
N CYS A 183 -6.34 -44.25 7.01
CA CYS A 183 -7.43 -44.68 7.88
C CYS A 183 -7.02 -44.62 9.35
N HIS A 184 -7.98 -44.39 10.25
CA HIS A 184 -7.75 -44.34 11.70
C HIS A 184 -6.89 -45.52 12.19
N GLY A 185 -5.80 -45.22 12.91
CA GLY A 185 -4.78 -46.19 13.34
C GLY A 185 -3.66 -46.46 12.33
N TYR A 186 -3.65 -45.75 11.19
CA TYR A 186 -2.57 -45.75 10.20
C TYR A 186 -2.11 -44.33 9.90
N GLY A 187 -0.87 -44.18 9.44
CA GLY A 187 -0.27 -42.86 9.14
C GLY A 187 1.05 -42.98 8.38
N ARG A 188 1.65 -41.84 8.07
CA ARG A 188 2.96 -41.71 7.41
C ARG A 188 3.91 -40.86 8.26
N PRO A 189 5.22 -41.15 8.28
CA PRO A 189 6.20 -40.25 8.89
C PRO A 189 6.22 -38.89 8.15
N ARG A 190 6.47 -37.76 8.84
CA ARG A 190 6.36 -36.40 8.25
C ARG A 190 7.17 -36.21 6.96
N ASN A 191 8.33 -36.89 6.84
CA ASN A 191 9.22 -36.84 5.68
C ASN A 191 9.14 -38.13 4.84
N ALA A 192 7.97 -38.75 4.77
CA ALA A 192 7.69 -39.92 3.94
C ALA A 192 7.99 -39.65 2.45
N ALA A 193 8.50 -40.66 1.74
CA ALA A 193 8.59 -40.59 0.28
C ALA A 193 7.18 -40.64 -0.34
N TYR A 194 7.03 -40.10 -1.54
CA TYR A 194 5.77 -40.02 -2.30
C TYR A 194 5.00 -41.35 -2.39
N ALA A 195 5.73 -42.47 -2.45
CA ALA A 195 5.17 -43.83 -2.51
C ALA A 195 5.04 -44.55 -1.16
N THR A 196 5.58 -44.00 -0.05
CA THR A 196 5.50 -44.63 1.28
C THR A 196 4.04 -44.77 1.70
N PRO A 197 3.51 -45.99 1.88
CA PRO A 197 2.10 -46.23 2.17
C PRO A 197 1.74 -45.84 3.61
N CYS A 198 0.44 -45.86 3.93
CA CYS A 198 -0.05 -45.70 5.28
C CYS A 198 0.28 -46.94 6.13
N GLU A 199 1.23 -46.81 7.05
CA GLU A 199 1.69 -47.86 7.97
C GLU A 199 0.91 -47.81 9.29
N LYS A 200 0.80 -48.95 9.99
CA LYS A 200 0.02 -49.02 11.24
C LYS A 200 0.75 -48.27 12.36
N ILE A 201 0.06 -47.31 13.00
CA ILE A 201 0.58 -46.56 14.14
C ILE A 201 0.48 -47.43 15.40
N ASP A 202 1.49 -47.35 16.26
CA ASP A 202 1.40 -47.79 17.65
C ASP A 202 0.54 -46.79 18.45
N ILE A 203 -0.76 -47.07 18.53
CA ILE A 203 -1.70 -46.36 19.40
C ILE A 203 -1.55 -46.91 20.81
N LYS A 204 -1.30 -46.03 21.77
CA LYS A 204 -1.24 -46.33 23.19
C LYS A 204 -2.33 -45.54 23.92
N ASP A 205 -2.56 -45.84 25.20
CA ASP A 205 -3.34 -44.97 26.06
C ASP A 205 -2.70 -43.56 26.18
N ILE A 206 -3.48 -42.60 26.66
CA ILE A 206 -3.06 -41.21 26.86
C ILE A 206 -1.90 -41.03 27.86
N GLU A 207 -1.68 -41.90 28.84
CA GLU A 207 -0.54 -41.78 29.77
C GLU A 207 0.76 -42.19 29.09
N ALA A 208 0.75 -43.34 28.40
CA ALA A 208 1.90 -43.82 27.66
C ALA A 208 2.20 -42.91 26.45
N THR A 209 1.17 -42.36 25.82
CA THR A 209 1.32 -41.36 24.75
C THR A 209 1.89 -40.04 25.30
N ALA A 210 1.39 -39.54 26.43
CA ALA A 210 1.93 -38.36 27.09
C ALA A 210 3.39 -38.57 27.55
N ALA A 211 3.73 -39.76 28.03
CA ALA A 211 5.09 -40.11 28.43
C ALA A 211 6.06 -40.15 27.22
N ASP A 212 5.67 -40.78 26.10
CA ASP A 212 6.42 -40.73 24.83
C ASP A 212 6.64 -39.26 24.37
N MET A 213 5.67 -38.39 24.62
CA MET A 213 5.71 -36.97 24.23
C MET A 213 6.36 -36.06 25.30
N GLY A 214 6.70 -36.54 26.50
CA GLY A 214 7.32 -35.74 27.57
C GLY A 214 6.36 -34.75 28.27
N ALA A 215 5.13 -35.19 28.50
CA ALA A 215 4.04 -34.41 29.11
C ALA A 215 3.21 -35.26 30.12
N LYS A 216 3.86 -36.19 30.82
CA LYS A 216 3.26 -37.13 31.77
C LYS A 216 2.81 -36.47 33.08
N GLU A 217 3.50 -35.45 33.56
CA GLU A 217 3.23 -34.89 34.90
C GLU A 217 1.87 -34.21 34.98
N PHE A 218 1.45 -33.53 33.92
CA PHE A 218 0.11 -32.93 33.81
C PHE A 218 -1.00 -33.98 33.88
N VAL A 219 -0.84 -35.09 33.15
CA VAL A 219 -1.80 -36.20 33.15
C VAL A 219 -1.83 -36.86 34.53
N ALA A 220 -0.67 -37.16 35.12
CA ALA A 220 -0.59 -37.76 36.46
C ALA A 220 -1.25 -36.88 37.53
N LYS A 221 -0.99 -35.57 37.52
CA LYS A 221 -1.62 -34.61 38.43
C LYS A 221 -3.13 -34.53 38.22
N ALA A 222 -3.60 -34.40 36.98
CA ALA A 222 -5.03 -34.43 36.64
C ALA A 222 -5.73 -35.71 37.17
N LYS A 223 -5.11 -36.88 37.00
CA LYS A 223 -5.62 -38.15 37.55
C LYS A 223 -5.72 -38.16 39.07
N SER A 224 -4.70 -37.65 39.77
CA SER A 224 -4.73 -37.55 41.24
C SER A 224 -5.84 -36.61 41.76
N SER A 225 -6.20 -35.59 40.99
CA SER A 225 -7.30 -34.66 41.28
C SER A 225 -8.66 -35.13 40.72
N GLY A 226 -8.86 -36.45 40.57
CA GLY A 226 -10.17 -37.06 40.33
C GLY A 226 -10.59 -37.21 38.87
N LEU A 227 -9.81 -36.76 37.89
CA LEU A 227 -10.11 -36.95 36.45
C LEU A 227 -9.86 -38.39 35.94
N ALA A 228 -9.59 -39.33 36.86
CA ALA A 228 -9.43 -40.78 36.64
C ALA A 228 -10.31 -41.37 35.53
N ASP A 229 -11.62 -41.15 35.65
CA ASP A 229 -12.61 -41.75 34.75
C ASP A 229 -12.96 -40.81 33.58
N THR A 230 -12.92 -39.49 33.77
CA THR A 230 -13.07 -38.50 32.68
C THR A 230 -12.05 -38.77 31.58
N ILE A 231 -10.76 -38.83 31.91
CA ILE A 231 -9.65 -39.08 30.98
C ILE A 231 -9.81 -40.41 30.24
N LYS A 232 -10.32 -41.46 30.89
CA LYS A 232 -10.57 -42.77 30.26
C LYS A 232 -11.84 -42.79 29.39
N SER A 233 -12.83 -41.95 29.72
CA SER A 233 -14.11 -41.88 29.02
C SER A 233 -14.06 -41.01 27.76
N SER A 234 -13.13 -40.05 27.71
CA SER A 234 -12.88 -39.21 26.54
C SER A 234 -12.57 -40.05 25.30
N LYS A 235 -13.29 -39.76 24.21
CA LYS A 235 -13.13 -40.35 22.87
C LYS A 235 -13.45 -39.30 21.82
N ASN A 236 -12.73 -39.30 20.70
CA ASN A 236 -12.85 -38.27 19.66
C ASN A 236 -12.71 -36.85 20.27
N VAL A 237 -11.61 -36.64 20.98
CA VAL A 237 -11.20 -35.34 21.53
C VAL A 237 -9.78 -35.01 21.07
N THR A 238 -9.40 -33.74 21.20
CA THR A 238 -8.01 -33.31 21.12
C THR A 238 -7.56 -32.78 22.47
N ILE A 239 -6.41 -33.24 22.92
CA ILE A 239 -5.83 -32.88 24.23
C ILE A 239 -4.49 -32.19 24.00
N PHE A 240 -4.37 -30.95 24.49
CA PHE A 240 -3.15 -30.16 24.44
C PHE A 240 -2.41 -30.28 25.78
N LEU A 241 -1.30 -31.01 25.83
CA LEU A 241 -0.59 -31.28 27.08
C LEU A 241 0.62 -30.34 27.25
N PRO A 242 0.73 -29.55 28.34
CA PRO A 242 1.99 -28.86 28.64
C PRO A 242 3.11 -29.88 28.87
N MET A 243 4.29 -29.66 28.27
CA MET A 243 5.47 -30.50 28.53
C MET A 243 5.84 -30.44 30.02
N ASP A 244 6.44 -31.53 30.53
CA ASP A 244 6.73 -31.71 31.96
C ASP A 244 7.49 -30.51 32.57
N GLU A 245 8.50 -29.99 31.87
CA GLU A 245 9.28 -28.81 32.26
C GLU A 245 8.40 -27.56 32.43
N ALA A 246 7.55 -27.27 31.44
CA ALA A 246 6.68 -26.10 31.44
C ALA A 246 5.56 -26.21 32.50
N PHE A 247 5.02 -27.41 32.71
CA PHE A 247 4.01 -27.64 33.75
C PHE A 247 4.61 -27.52 35.16
N ASN A 248 5.83 -28.04 35.38
CA ASN A 248 6.53 -27.91 36.66
C ASN A 248 6.84 -26.45 36.97
N ALA A 249 7.34 -25.67 36.01
CA ALA A 249 7.60 -24.24 36.20
C ALA A 249 6.33 -23.44 36.56
N TYR A 250 5.20 -23.76 35.91
CA TYR A 250 3.89 -23.20 36.25
C TYR A 250 3.44 -23.58 37.67
N SER A 251 3.61 -24.86 38.07
CA SER A 251 3.32 -25.36 39.41
C SER A 251 4.15 -24.68 40.50
N ASP A 252 5.44 -24.45 40.26
CA ASP A 252 6.33 -23.79 41.24
C ASP A 252 6.02 -22.28 41.36
N THR A 253 5.63 -21.64 40.24
CA THR A 253 5.10 -20.27 40.25
C THR A 253 3.81 -20.19 41.07
N ALA A 254 2.88 -21.14 40.91
CA ALA A 254 1.62 -21.18 41.65
C ALA A 254 1.75 -21.53 43.15
N GLN A 255 2.88 -22.09 43.57
CA GLN A 255 3.21 -22.32 44.98
C GLN A 255 3.85 -21.10 45.63
N SER A 256 4.71 -20.39 44.89
CA SER A 256 5.42 -19.19 45.37
C SER A 256 4.54 -17.94 45.35
N GLU A 257 3.76 -17.73 44.29
CA GLU A 257 2.73 -16.68 44.22
C GLU A 257 1.41 -17.18 44.80
N ASN A 258 0.88 -16.47 45.79
CA ASN A 258 -0.26 -17.01 46.55
C ASN A 258 -1.59 -17.03 45.76
N ASN A 259 -1.62 -16.43 44.56
CA ASN A 259 -2.82 -16.06 43.81
C ASN A 259 -3.38 -17.17 42.91
N LEU A 260 -2.57 -18.16 42.49
CA LEU A 260 -3.02 -19.20 41.55
C LEU A 260 -3.80 -20.32 42.27
N VAL A 261 -5.11 -20.11 42.41
CA VAL A 261 -6.05 -21.06 43.02
C VAL A 261 -6.20 -22.35 42.19
N GLU A 262 -6.02 -22.29 40.87
CA GLU A 262 -6.15 -23.43 39.95
C GLU A 262 -5.29 -24.64 40.37
N MET A 263 -4.08 -24.40 40.86
CA MET A 263 -3.16 -25.48 41.27
C MET A 263 -3.40 -26.01 42.69
N LYS A 264 -4.16 -25.28 43.52
CA LYS A 264 -4.30 -25.53 44.96
C LYS A 264 -5.54 -26.35 45.33
N THR A 265 -6.44 -26.60 44.38
CA THR A 265 -7.70 -27.31 44.60
C THR A 265 -7.95 -28.33 43.49
N ASP A 266 -8.64 -29.44 43.82
CA ASP A 266 -8.95 -30.46 42.81
C ASP A 266 -9.94 -29.97 41.74
N ASP A 267 -10.86 -29.07 42.09
CA ASP A 267 -11.73 -28.43 41.10
C ASP A 267 -10.98 -27.42 40.23
N GLY A 268 -10.00 -26.68 40.79
CA GLY A 268 -9.07 -25.86 40.01
C GLY A 268 -8.29 -26.70 38.99
N MET A 269 -7.73 -27.83 39.42
CA MET A 269 -7.08 -28.81 38.54
C MET A 269 -8.02 -29.36 37.48
N LYS A 270 -9.29 -29.57 37.84
CA LYS A 270 -10.32 -30.05 36.93
C LYS A 270 -10.60 -29.02 35.83
N GLN A 271 -10.86 -27.75 36.18
CA GLN A 271 -11.06 -26.69 35.19
C GLN A 271 -9.81 -26.45 34.33
N LEU A 272 -8.62 -26.50 34.94
CA LEU A 272 -7.34 -26.41 34.24
C LEU A 272 -7.19 -27.51 33.17
N PHE A 273 -7.49 -28.77 33.49
CA PHE A 273 -7.45 -29.86 32.51
C PHE A 273 -8.52 -29.69 31.43
N LEU A 274 -9.76 -29.35 31.80
CA LEU A 274 -10.85 -29.17 30.84
C LEU A 274 -10.60 -27.99 29.87
N ARG A 275 -9.86 -26.95 30.28
CA ARG A 275 -9.35 -25.87 29.40
C ARG A 275 -8.35 -26.37 28.33
N HIS A 276 -7.77 -27.55 28.51
CA HIS A 276 -6.82 -28.17 27.57
C HIS A 276 -7.43 -29.29 26.70
N VAL A 277 -8.75 -29.51 26.78
CA VAL A 277 -9.48 -30.52 25.98
C VAL A 277 -10.53 -29.83 25.11
N VAL A 278 -10.62 -30.25 23.84
CA VAL A 278 -11.64 -29.81 22.87
C VAL A 278 -12.23 -31.03 22.15
N ASP A 279 -13.44 -30.90 21.60
CA ASP A 279 -14.10 -31.97 20.86
C ASP A 279 -13.51 -32.17 19.45
N GLY A 280 -13.47 -33.43 18.99
CA GLY A 280 -12.94 -33.83 17.68
C GLY A 280 -11.44 -34.13 17.68
N GLU A 281 -11.01 -35.02 16.77
CA GLU A 281 -9.58 -35.25 16.48
C GLU A 281 -9.05 -34.23 15.47
N ILE A 282 -8.30 -33.24 15.96
CA ILE A 282 -7.87 -32.07 15.19
C ILE A 282 -6.41 -32.23 14.77
N ASN A 283 -6.18 -32.45 13.48
CA ASN A 283 -4.85 -32.39 12.84
C ASN A 283 -4.54 -30.92 12.49
N LEU A 284 -3.38 -30.40 12.94
CA LEU A 284 -3.05 -28.98 12.77
C LEU A 284 -2.79 -28.57 11.31
N GLU A 285 -2.51 -29.51 10.41
CA GLU A 285 -2.40 -29.24 8.97
C GLU A 285 -3.76 -28.94 8.32
N ASP A 286 -4.88 -29.28 8.97
CA ASP A 286 -6.26 -28.99 8.53
C ASP A 286 -6.89 -27.78 9.24
N VAL A 287 -6.19 -27.18 10.22
CA VAL A 287 -6.68 -26.02 10.97
C VAL A 287 -6.35 -24.72 10.24
N GLY A 288 -7.33 -23.82 10.10
CA GLY A 288 -7.11 -22.47 9.58
C GLY A 288 -6.46 -21.55 10.62
N ASN A 289 -5.74 -20.52 10.17
CA ASN A 289 -5.31 -19.45 11.08
C ASN A 289 -6.54 -18.75 11.71
N GLU A 290 -6.40 -18.24 12.94
CA GLU A 290 -7.48 -17.68 13.77
C GLU A 290 -8.59 -18.66 14.18
N GLN A 291 -8.51 -19.96 13.84
CA GLN A 291 -9.60 -20.90 14.12
C GLN A 291 -9.77 -21.13 15.63
N VAL A 292 -10.99 -20.88 16.12
CA VAL A 292 -11.35 -20.98 17.55
C VAL A 292 -12.14 -22.27 17.83
N PHE A 293 -11.70 -23.01 18.84
CA PHE A 293 -12.33 -24.21 19.37
C PHE A 293 -12.88 -23.97 20.77
N LYS A 294 -14.06 -24.52 21.08
CA LYS A 294 -14.62 -24.52 22.43
C LYS A 294 -13.97 -25.62 23.24
N THR A 295 -13.54 -25.30 24.46
CA THR A 295 -12.96 -26.30 25.38
C THR A 295 -14.04 -26.97 26.22
N HIS A 296 -13.67 -28.01 26.95
CA HIS A 296 -14.57 -28.64 27.93
C HIS A 296 -14.74 -27.80 29.22
N ALA A 297 -13.98 -26.70 29.39
CA ALA A 297 -14.19 -25.73 30.44
C ALA A 297 -15.20 -24.64 30.00
N GLU A 298 -16.18 -24.35 30.84
CA GLU A 298 -17.27 -23.44 30.50
C GLU A 298 -16.76 -22.00 30.26
N GLY A 299 -17.16 -21.40 29.14
CA GLY A 299 -16.74 -20.05 28.75
C GLY A 299 -15.27 -19.93 28.32
N GLN A 300 -14.54 -21.02 28.12
CA GLN A 300 -13.12 -21.02 27.72
C GLN A 300 -12.94 -21.53 26.29
N THR A 301 -12.10 -20.84 25.51
CA THR A 301 -11.78 -21.19 24.11
C THR A 301 -10.27 -21.34 23.87
N ILE A 302 -9.91 -22.21 22.93
CA ILE A 302 -8.57 -22.26 22.34
C ILE A 302 -8.63 -21.68 20.92
N ARG A 303 -7.92 -20.58 20.67
CA ARG A 303 -7.60 -20.10 19.33
C ARG A 303 -6.31 -20.75 18.86
N ILE A 304 -6.29 -21.27 17.63
CA ILE A 304 -5.09 -21.77 16.96
C ILE A 304 -4.59 -20.71 15.97
N ASN A 305 -3.31 -20.37 16.06
CA ASN A 305 -2.65 -19.48 15.10
C ASN A 305 -1.42 -20.15 14.48
N SER A 306 -1.19 -19.91 13.19
CA SER A 306 -0.13 -20.52 12.39
C SER A 306 0.79 -19.45 11.77
N TYR A 307 2.01 -19.34 12.28
CA TYR A 307 2.98 -18.35 11.84
C TYR A 307 3.97 -18.95 10.85
N GLN A 308 4.13 -18.33 9.68
CA GLN A 308 5.12 -18.79 8.69
C GLN A 308 6.54 -18.51 9.19
N MET A 309 7.41 -19.51 9.09
CA MET A 309 8.79 -19.46 9.55
C MET A 309 9.75 -19.41 8.35
N PRO A 310 10.82 -18.58 8.38
CA PRO A 310 11.88 -18.65 7.40
C PRO A 310 12.54 -20.04 7.38
N LEU A 311 12.67 -20.64 6.21
CA LEU A 311 13.26 -21.98 6.01
C LEU A 311 14.74 -22.06 6.43
N THR A 312 15.41 -20.91 6.59
CA THR A 312 16.75 -20.77 7.15
C THR A 312 16.82 -20.95 8.67
N LEU A 313 15.70 -20.74 9.37
CA LEU A 313 15.60 -20.78 10.83
C LEU A 313 14.81 -22.01 11.34
N SER A 314 13.99 -22.62 10.50
CA SER A 314 13.19 -23.80 10.82
C SER A 314 13.11 -24.77 9.65
N ARG A 315 13.20 -26.08 9.93
CA ARG A 315 12.88 -27.14 8.96
C ARG A 315 11.37 -27.30 8.75
N GLU A 316 10.55 -26.78 9.66
CA GLU A 316 9.09 -26.78 9.53
C GLU A 316 8.63 -25.38 9.10
N PRO A 317 7.85 -25.25 8.02
CA PRO A 317 7.50 -23.95 7.43
C PRO A 317 6.51 -23.13 8.26
N TYR A 318 5.84 -23.75 9.23
CA TYR A 318 4.87 -23.10 10.12
C TYR A 318 5.14 -23.44 11.58
N ARG A 319 4.98 -22.45 12.45
CA ARG A 319 4.92 -22.59 13.91
C ARG A 319 3.47 -22.41 14.35
N TYR A 320 2.88 -23.44 14.93
CA TYR A 320 1.52 -23.39 15.48
C TYR A 320 1.55 -22.96 16.95
N THR A 321 0.49 -22.29 17.39
CA THR A 321 0.24 -21.91 18.78
C THR A 321 -1.20 -22.24 19.18
N ALA A 322 -1.44 -22.47 20.46
CA ALA A 322 -2.76 -22.57 21.09
C ALA A 322 -2.87 -21.52 22.19
N ASN A 323 -3.72 -20.50 22.02
CA ASN A 323 -3.77 -19.31 22.90
C ASN A 323 -2.37 -18.72 23.13
N CYS A 324 -1.67 -18.41 22.03
CA CYS A 324 -0.25 -18.00 21.97
C CYS A 324 0.80 -18.98 22.50
N VAL A 325 0.44 -20.06 23.19
CA VAL A 325 1.39 -21.08 23.65
C VAL A 325 1.89 -21.92 22.47
N PRO A 326 3.20 -22.00 22.20
CA PRO A 326 3.75 -22.79 21.10
C PRO A 326 3.48 -24.29 21.19
N ILE A 327 3.08 -24.89 20.07
CA ILE A 327 2.86 -26.34 19.93
C ILE A 327 4.16 -27.00 19.45
N VAL A 328 4.73 -27.86 20.29
CA VAL A 328 6.09 -28.42 20.14
C VAL A 328 6.06 -29.79 19.45
N LYS A 329 5.23 -30.71 19.94
CA LYS A 329 4.95 -32.00 19.30
C LYS A 329 3.46 -32.04 18.96
N ARG A 330 3.10 -32.64 17.83
CA ARG A 330 1.73 -32.59 17.31
C ARG A 330 1.38 -33.81 16.48
N ASP A 331 0.08 -34.01 16.33
CA ASP A 331 -0.57 -35.00 15.47
C ASP A 331 -0.27 -36.47 15.88
N LYS A 332 -0.22 -36.72 17.19
CA LYS A 332 -0.03 -38.08 17.76
C LYS A 332 -1.35 -38.64 18.28
N LEU A 333 -1.82 -39.71 17.65
CA LEU A 333 -3.01 -40.45 18.04
C LEU A 333 -2.80 -41.33 19.29
N SER A 334 -3.80 -41.34 20.18
CA SER A 334 -3.94 -42.18 21.39
C SER A 334 -5.31 -42.88 21.41
N GLU A 335 -5.54 -43.82 22.32
CA GLU A 335 -6.86 -44.48 22.47
C GLU A 335 -8.03 -43.52 22.78
N GLN A 336 -7.73 -42.34 23.33
CA GLN A 336 -8.70 -41.32 23.72
C GLN A 336 -8.96 -40.28 22.61
N GLY A 337 -8.05 -40.18 21.63
CA GLY A 337 -8.09 -39.18 20.56
C GLY A 337 -6.71 -38.56 20.28
N MET A 338 -6.70 -37.34 19.74
CA MET A 338 -5.49 -36.67 19.27
C MET A 338 -4.74 -35.97 20.41
N VAL A 339 -3.40 -36.02 20.37
CA VAL A 339 -2.51 -35.42 21.36
C VAL A 339 -1.52 -34.46 20.70
N HIS A 340 -1.44 -33.25 21.26
CA HIS A 340 -0.44 -32.23 20.97
C HIS A 340 0.27 -31.85 22.28
N THR A 341 1.55 -31.47 22.25
CA THR A 341 2.24 -30.91 23.42
C THR A 341 2.64 -29.44 23.24
N LEU A 342 2.63 -28.71 24.35
CA LEU A 342 2.85 -27.28 24.43
C LEU A 342 4.12 -26.93 25.21
N SER A 343 4.78 -25.81 24.88
CA SER A 343 5.88 -25.25 25.69
C SER A 343 5.41 -24.42 26.89
N GLY A 344 4.13 -24.49 27.25
CA GLY A 344 3.50 -23.70 28.30
C GLY A 344 2.14 -24.29 28.68
N VAL A 345 1.56 -23.78 29.76
CA VAL A 345 0.18 -24.06 30.15
C VAL A 345 -0.75 -23.04 29.46
N ILE A 346 -1.87 -23.50 28.88
CA ILE A 346 -2.82 -22.62 28.17
C ILE A 346 -3.37 -21.57 29.14
N PRO A 347 -3.26 -20.26 28.85
CA PRO A 347 -3.87 -19.21 29.64
C PRO A 347 -5.40 -19.22 29.50
N ALA A 348 -6.09 -18.73 30.52
CA ALA A 348 -7.53 -18.56 30.49
C ALA A 348 -7.94 -17.45 29.51
N ALA A 349 -8.86 -17.75 28.60
CA ALA A 349 -9.39 -16.83 27.59
C ALA A 349 -10.93 -16.86 27.66
N SER A 350 -11.48 -16.09 28.60
CA SER A 350 -12.93 -16.02 28.89
C SER A 350 -13.50 -14.60 28.95
N LYS A 351 -12.70 -13.58 28.63
CA LYS A 351 -13.11 -12.17 28.53
C LYS A 351 -12.59 -11.60 27.21
N ASN A 352 -13.31 -10.64 26.64
CA ASN A 352 -12.79 -9.88 25.50
C ASN A 352 -11.64 -8.94 25.95
N ILE A 353 -10.92 -8.39 24.98
CA ILE A 353 -9.79 -7.48 25.22
C ILE A 353 -10.21 -6.20 25.97
N MET A 354 -11.39 -5.63 25.68
CA MET A 354 -11.86 -4.42 26.37
C MET A 354 -12.10 -4.67 27.87
N ASP A 355 -12.65 -5.83 28.24
CA ASP A 355 -12.90 -6.18 29.63
C ASP A 355 -11.62 -6.48 30.41
N LEU A 356 -10.58 -7.04 29.75
CA LEU A 356 -9.24 -7.16 30.34
C LEU A 356 -8.61 -5.79 30.62
N ILE A 357 -8.80 -4.81 29.73
CA ILE A 357 -8.37 -3.42 29.94
C ILE A 357 -9.18 -2.75 31.07
N ARG A 358 -10.47 -3.07 31.20
CA ARG A 358 -11.35 -2.50 32.25
C ARG A 358 -10.95 -2.90 33.66
N GLU A 359 -10.51 -4.14 33.85
CA GLU A 359 -10.10 -4.69 35.15
C GLU A 359 -8.70 -4.23 35.59
N ARG A 360 -7.87 -3.76 34.66
CA ARG A 360 -6.49 -3.33 34.94
C ARG A 360 -6.40 -1.89 35.42
N SER A 361 -5.87 -1.72 36.64
CA SER A 361 -5.68 -0.41 37.26
C SER A 361 -4.54 0.41 36.65
N ASP A 362 -3.62 -0.22 35.92
CA ASP A 362 -2.49 0.40 35.22
C ASP A 362 -2.83 0.86 33.79
N MET A 363 -4.10 0.77 33.38
CA MET A 363 -4.62 1.11 32.06
C MET A 363 -5.80 2.10 32.12
N SER A 364 -5.92 2.85 33.23
CA SER A 364 -7.07 3.73 33.48
C SER A 364 -7.19 4.86 32.45
N ILE A 365 -6.06 5.32 31.92
CA ILE A 365 -5.99 6.30 30.84
C ILE A 365 -6.39 5.65 29.52
N MET A 366 -5.82 4.49 29.18
CA MET A 366 -6.14 3.78 27.94
C MET A 366 -7.64 3.52 27.79
N ARG A 367 -8.29 2.97 28.84
CA ARG A 367 -9.75 2.76 28.87
C ARG A 367 -10.51 4.04 28.50
N THR A 368 -10.13 5.17 29.10
CA THR A 368 -10.77 6.47 28.86
C THR A 368 -10.61 6.93 27.40
N VAL A 369 -9.44 6.71 26.78
CA VAL A 369 -9.21 7.06 25.37
C VAL A 369 -10.01 6.13 24.44
N LEU A 370 -10.03 4.83 24.69
CA LEU A 370 -10.79 3.84 23.90
C LEU A 370 -12.30 4.11 23.91
N GLU A 371 -12.86 4.46 25.09
CA GLU A 371 -14.28 4.78 25.25
C GLU A 371 -14.62 6.11 24.57
N ASN A 372 -13.80 7.17 24.72
CA ASN A 372 -14.06 8.46 24.08
C ASN A 372 -13.83 8.46 22.55
N THR A 373 -12.93 7.60 22.03
CA THR A 373 -12.71 7.41 20.59
C THR A 373 -13.64 6.37 19.95
N LYS A 374 -14.49 5.69 20.75
CA LYS A 374 -15.36 4.56 20.37
C LYS A 374 -14.64 3.31 19.85
N LEU A 375 -13.31 3.26 19.91
CA LEU A 375 -12.54 2.07 19.54
C LEU A 375 -12.72 0.90 20.52
N SER A 376 -13.35 1.14 21.68
CA SER A 376 -13.85 0.08 22.56
C SER A 376 -14.81 -0.89 21.87
N GLU A 377 -15.65 -0.43 20.93
CA GLU A 377 -16.60 -1.28 20.21
C GLU A 377 -15.88 -2.38 19.37
N LEU A 378 -14.70 -2.05 18.83
CA LEU A 378 -13.85 -2.99 18.10
C LEU A 378 -13.25 -4.04 19.04
N LEU A 379 -12.85 -3.63 20.25
CA LEU A 379 -12.27 -4.51 21.27
C LEU A 379 -13.29 -5.36 22.04
N GLU A 380 -14.59 -5.10 21.86
CA GLU A 380 -15.68 -5.93 22.38
C GLU A 380 -16.20 -6.97 21.36
N GLY A 381 -16.08 -6.69 20.06
CA GLY A 381 -16.57 -7.56 18.99
C GLY A 381 -15.74 -8.82 18.74
N ASP A 382 -16.33 -9.82 18.07
CA ASP A 382 -15.74 -11.15 17.86
C ASP A 382 -14.55 -11.22 16.87
N LYS A 383 -14.20 -10.12 16.20
CA LYS A 383 -13.08 -10.09 15.24
C LYS A 383 -11.74 -10.30 15.95
N PRO A 384 -10.78 -11.04 15.33
CA PRO A 384 -9.42 -11.12 15.85
C PRO A 384 -8.80 -9.72 15.90
N VAL A 385 -8.18 -9.39 17.03
CA VAL A 385 -7.48 -8.11 17.23
C VAL A 385 -6.25 -8.31 18.10
N SER A 386 -5.17 -7.60 17.78
CA SER A 386 -4.03 -7.44 18.70
C SER A 386 -3.89 -5.98 19.08
N ILE A 387 -3.79 -5.69 20.37
CA ILE A 387 -3.56 -4.32 20.87
C ILE A 387 -2.29 -4.24 21.70
N PHE A 388 -1.48 -3.22 21.39
CA PHE A 388 -0.29 -2.86 22.14
C PHE A 388 -0.65 -1.72 23.10
N VAL A 389 -0.99 -2.03 24.34
CA VAL A 389 -1.51 -1.08 25.33
C VAL A 389 -0.37 -0.37 26.08
N PRO A 390 -0.11 0.94 25.82
CA PRO A 390 0.65 1.78 26.72
C PRO A 390 -0.04 1.85 28.09
N ASN A 391 0.71 1.53 29.15
CA ASN A 391 0.22 1.69 30.52
C ASN A 391 0.17 3.18 30.93
N ASP A 392 -0.43 3.49 32.08
CA ASP A 392 -0.62 4.88 32.52
C ASP A 392 0.72 5.64 32.67
N SER A 393 1.81 4.95 33.02
CA SER A 393 3.17 5.52 33.06
C SER A 393 3.72 5.88 31.67
N ALA A 394 3.27 5.22 30.60
CA ALA A 394 3.60 5.55 29.22
C ALA A 394 2.89 6.84 28.78
N PHE A 395 1.63 7.04 29.17
CA PHE A 395 0.91 8.31 28.94
C PHE A 395 1.56 9.48 29.66
N ASP A 396 2.12 9.26 30.85
CA ASP A 396 2.80 10.29 31.64
C ASP A 396 4.15 10.75 31.05
N LYS A 397 4.68 10.06 30.02
CA LYS A 397 5.80 10.55 29.19
C LYS A 397 5.39 11.67 28.21
N LEU A 398 4.09 11.86 27.94
CA LEU A 398 3.60 12.85 26.98
C LEU A 398 3.47 14.25 27.58
N GLU A 399 3.53 15.25 26.70
CA GLU A 399 3.23 16.63 27.08
C GLU A 399 1.80 16.79 27.67
N PRO A 400 1.60 17.71 28.65
CA PRO A 400 0.29 17.94 29.25
C PRO A 400 -0.81 18.40 28.29
N HIS A 401 -0.45 18.96 27.12
CA HIS A 401 -1.42 19.36 26.09
C HIS A 401 -1.93 18.12 25.32
N LEU A 402 -1.01 17.35 24.73
CA LEU A 402 -1.31 16.13 23.95
C LEU A 402 -1.99 15.06 24.82
N ARG A 403 -1.49 14.85 26.06
CA ARG A 403 -2.10 13.92 27.03
C ARG A 403 -3.54 14.31 27.40
N ARG A 404 -3.92 15.59 27.27
CA ARG A 404 -5.32 16.04 27.44
C ARG A 404 -6.15 15.77 26.20
N ALA A 405 -5.67 16.16 25.01
CA ALA A 405 -6.37 15.93 23.74
C ALA A 405 -6.70 14.44 23.54
N LEU A 406 -5.72 13.56 23.80
CA LEU A 406 -5.92 12.11 23.82
C LEU A 406 -7.02 11.68 24.81
N LYS A 407 -6.96 12.12 26.06
CA LYS A 407 -7.97 11.76 27.08
C LYS A 407 -9.37 12.26 26.74
N GLU A 408 -9.49 13.37 26.01
CA GLU A 408 -10.77 13.90 25.51
C GLU A 408 -11.25 13.21 24.23
N GLY A 409 -10.47 12.29 23.64
CA GLY A 409 -10.80 11.58 22.39
C GLY A 409 -10.74 12.45 21.13
N LYS A 410 -10.14 13.64 21.22
CA LYS A 410 -10.13 14.66 20.15
C LYS A 410 -8.95 14.53 19.19
N GLY A 411 -9.08 15.14 18.02
CA GLY A 411 -8.15 15.05 16.91
C GLY A 411 -7.64 13.62 16.73
N CYS A 412 -6.33 13.46 16.89
CA CYS A 412 -5.61 12.28 16.44
C CYS A 412 -5.67 11.10 17.40
N ALA A 413 -6.44 11.17 18.48
CA ALA A 413 -6.63 10.07 19.42
C ALA A 413 -7.05 8.75 18.74
N SER A 414 -7.95 8.82 17.76
CA SER A 414 -8.39 7.63 17.00
C SER A 414 -7.26 7.05 16.14
N ASN A 415 -6.55 7.86 15.35
CA ASN A 415 -5.46 7.35 14.50
C ASN A 415 -4.23 6.90 15.31
N ILE A 416 -3.90 7.59 16.41
CA ILE A 416 -2.86 7.14 17.34
C ILE A 416 -3.22 5.77 17.90
N LEU A 417 -4.47 5.53 18.33
CA LEU A 417 -4.89 4.19 18.78
C LEU A 417 -4.91 3.14 17.66
N LYS A 418 -5.32 3.47 16.44
CA LYS A 418 -5.22 2.55 15.27
C LYS A 418 -3.78 2.09 15.01
N ASN A 419 -2.77 2.95 15.25
CA ASN A 419 -1.35 2.58 15.19
C ASN A 419 -0.91 1.61 16.31
N HIS A 420 -1.73 1.41 17.34
CA HIS A 420 -1.49 0.44 18.41
C HIS A 420 -2.26 -0.87 18.20
N MET A 421 -2.92 -1.06 17.05
CA MET A 421 -3.85 -2.17 16.80
C MET A 421 -3.53 -2.89 15.48
N LEU A 422 -3.67 -4.22 15.48
CA LEU A 422 -3.66 -5.10 14.31
C LEU A 422 -5.02 -5.81 14.21
N ASP A 423 -5.47 -6.15 13.00
CA ASP A 423 -6.71 -6.90 12.70
C ASP A 423 -6.53 -8.44 12.69
N LEU A 424 -5.48 -8.92 13.35
CA LEU A 424 -5.09 -10.33 13.45
C LEU A 424 -4.62 -10.67 14.86
N THR A 425 -4.47 -11.95 15.19
CA THR A 425 -3.83 -12.38 16.44
C THR A 425 -2.32 -12.48 16.25
N PHE A 426 -1.57 -11.60 16.91
CA PHE A 426 -0.12 -11.55 16.91
C PHE A 426 0.41 -12.03 18.26
N CYS A 427 0.90 -13.25 18.30
CA CYS A 427 1.63 -13.77 19.46
C CYS A 427 3.12 -13.40 19.35
N THR A 428 3.80 -13.09 20.47
CA THR A 428 5.21 -12.62 20.41
C THR A 428 6.15 -13.65 19.79
N VAL A 429 5.80 -14.94 19.83
CA VAL A 429 6.56 -16.03 19.20
C VAL A 429 6.64 -15.96 17.65
N ALA A 430 5.87 -15.06 17.03
CA ALA A 430 5.99 -14.67 15.62
C ALA A 430 7.18 -13.71 15.35
N SER A 431 7.67 -13.01 16.38
CA SER A 431 8.92 -12.23 16.29
C SER A 431 10.12 -13.13 16.57
N VAL A 432 10.80 -13.57 15.51
CA VAL A 432 11.91 -14.53 15.59
C VAL A 432 13.23 -13.77 15.73
N ALA A 433 14.08 -14.18 16.68
CA ALA A 433 15.29 -13.43 17.02
C ALA A 433 16.30 -13.38 15.86
N GLY A 434 16.53 -12.18 15.32
CA GLY A 434 17.36 -11.95 14.12
C GLY A 434 16.63 -12.12 12.77
N ALA A 435 15.29 -12.18 12.75
CA ALA A 435 14.47 -12.02 11.55
C ALA A 435 13.75 -10.66 11.56
N LYS A 436 13.43 -10.13 10.37
CA LYS A 436 12.58 -8.94 10.18
C LYS A 436 11.10 -9.39 10.20
N THR A 437 10.44 -9.36 11.35
CA THR A 437 8.99 -9.60 11.43
C THR A 437 8.24 -8.27 11.19
N ILE A 438 7.22 -8.30 10.33
CA ILE A 438 6.36 -7.16 10.00
C ILE A 438 4.90 -7.58 10.13
N ALA A 439 4.04 -6.67 10.59
CA ALA A 439 2.58 -6.72 10.39
C ALA A 439 2.07 -5.31 10.07
N TYR A 440 0.81 -5.16 9.67
CA TYR A 440 0.22 -3.85 9.31
C TYR A 440 -0.77 -3.40 10.37
N ASN A 441 -0.73 -2.11 10.74
CA ASN A 441 -1.65 -1.52 11.71
C ASN A 441 -3.03 -1.20 11.08
N LEU A 442 -4.00 -0.76 11.89
CA LEU A 442 -5.32 -0.32 11.40
C LEU A 442 -5.30 1.01 10.59
N LEU A 443 -4.13 1.52 10.21
CA LEU A 443 -3.93 2.59 9.22
C LEU A 443 -3.33 2.07 7.90
N GLY A 444 -2.95 0.79 7.82
CA GLY A 444 -2.26 0.18 6.69
C GLY A 444 -0.72 0.35 6.70
N GLU A 445 -0.14 0.77 7.82
CA GLU A 445 1.29 1.08 7.95
C GLU A 445 2.09 -0.10 8.54
N PRO A 446 3.34 -0.34 8.09
CA PRO A 446 4.13 -1.50 8.50
C PRO A 446 4.77 -1.35 9.89
N MET A 447 4.22 -2.04 10.89
CA MET A 447 4.81 -2.23 12.22
C MET A 447 5.91 -3.30 12.18
N ARG A 448 7.11 -2.96 12.66
CA ARG A 448 8.31 -3.82 12.65
C ARG A 448 8.60 -4.37 14.04
N PHE A 449 8.66 -5.70 14.17
CA PHE A 449 8.79 -6.40 15.46
C PHE A 449 10.15 -7.07 15.59
N ASN A 450 11.08 -6.39 16.27
CA ASN A 450 12.46 -6.85 16.44
C ASN A 450 12.64 -7.55 17.80
N ARG A 451 13.11 -8.81 17.79
CA ARG A 451 13.61 -9.50 18.98
C ARG A 451 15.13 -9.62 18.87
N THR A 452 15.87 -9.09 19.85
CA THR A 452 17.32 -9.34 19.93
C THR A 452 17.57 -10.80 20.28
N LYS A 453 18.65 -11.39 19.75
CA LYS A 453 19.13 -12.67 20.27
C LYS A 453 19.64 -12.44 21.69
N SER A 454 19.31 -13.33 22.62
CA SER A 454 20.04 -13.39 23.87
C SER A 454 21.48 -13.77 23.54
N GLU A 455 22.44 -12.91 23.88
CA GLU A 455 23.84 -13.33 23.90
C GLU A 455 23.99 -14.32 25.06
N SER A 456 24.12 -15.61 24.76
CA SER A 456 24.64 -16.55 25.75
C SER A 456 26.02 -16.05 26.18
N ALA A 457 26.28 -16.03 27.48
CA ALA A 457 27.38 -15.27 28.05
C ALA A 457 28.74 -15.84 27.65
N ALA A 458 29.31 -15.34 26.54
CA ALA A 458 30.61 -15.72 26.00
C ALA A 458 31.79 -15.16 26.84
N ALA A 459 31.70 -15.31 28.16
CA ALA A 459 32.64 -14.79 29.14
C ALA A 459 32.92 -15.83 30.24
N THR A 460 34.11 -16.44 30.18
CA THR A 460 34.70 -17.30 31.24
C THR A 460 33.88 -18.52 31.70
N ALA A 461 33.94 -19.58 30.89
CA ALA A 461 33.68 -20.94 31.37
C ALA A 461 34.76 -21.39 32.39
N THR A 462 34.51 -21.18 33.69
CA THR A 462 35.13 -21.95 34.77
C THR A 462 34.10 -22.91 35.33
N ALA A 463 34.28 -24.21 35.08
CA ALA A 463 33.28 -25.22 35.39
C ALA A 463 33.02 -25.34 36.90
N THR A 464 31.79 -25.01 37.30
CA THR A 464 31.15 -25.48 38.54
C THR A 464 29.74 -25.94 38.19
N GLU A 465 29.39 -27.15 38.60
CA GLU A 465 28.18 -27.84 38.15
C GLU A 465 26.90 -27.27 38.81
N GLY A 466 25.75 -27.45 38.16
CA GLY A 466 24.46 -27.38 38.84
C GLY A 466 23.73 -26.02 38.88
N LYS A 467 23.75 -25.27 37.77
CA LYS A 467 22.70 -24.28 37.48
C LYS A 467 22.22 -24.40 36.04
N THR A 468 20.91 -24.51 35.86
CA THR A 468 20.25 -24.34 34.56
C THR A 468 20.38 -22.88 34.13
N GLU A 469 20.95 -22.63 32.96
CA GLU A 469 20.91 -21.32 32.34
C GLU A 469 19.49 -21.09 31.80
N VAL A 470 18.71 -20.30 32.54
CA VAL A 470 17.42 -19.80 32.03
C VAL A 470 17.73 -18.78 30.95
N GLU A 471 17.48 -19.12 29.69
CA GLU A 471 17.54 -18.14 28.60
C GLU A 471 16.48 -17.06 28.86
N VAL A 472 16.92 -15.89 29.32
CA VAL A 472 16.05 -14.73 29.50
C VAL A 472 15.74 -14.17 28.12
N GLU A 473 14.65 -14.66 27.53
CA GLU A 473 14.16 -14.16 26.25
C GLU A 473 14.08 -12.62 26.29
N GLN A 474 14.71 -12.00 25.30
CA GLN A 474 14.69 -10.55 25.22
C GLN A 474 13.32 -10.08 24.72
N PRO A 475 12.75 -9.03 25.34
CA PRO A 475 11.43 -8.52 24.98
C PRO A 475 11.43 -7.95 23.55
N VAL A 476 10.31 -8.12 22.86
CA VAL A 476 10.12 -7.60 21.50
C VAL A 476 10.05 -6.07 21.53
N ILE A 477 10.76 -5.44 20.59
CA ILE A 477 10.77 -3.99 20.39
C ILE A 477 10.06 -3.66 19.07
N ILE A 478 9.01 -2.84 19.16
CA ILE A 478 8.17 -2.40 18.06
C ILE A 478 8.71 -1.09 17.48
N ASN A 479 8.93 -1.03 16.17
CA ASN A 479 9.47 0.11 15.41
C ASN A 479 10.82 0.65 15.93
N GLY A 480 11.51 -0.08 16.80
CA GLY A 480 12.71 0.41 17.51
C GLY A 480 12.40 1.41 18.63
N ILE A 481 11.13 1.66 18.95
CA ILE A 481 10.66 2.72 19.85
C ILE A 481 10.00 2.12 21.11
N ALA A 482 9.04 1.22 20.94
CA ALA A 482 8.22 0.72 22.04
C ALA A 482 8.62 -0.69 22.47
N LYS A 483 8.77 -0.92 23.76
CA LYS A 483 9.15 -2.21 24.32
C LYS A 483 7.92 -2.93 24.88
N ILE A 484 7.70 -4.18 24.49
CA ILE A 484 6.73 -5.05 25.15
C ILE A 484 7.23 -5.39 26.56
N MET A 485 6.44 -5.05 27.57
CA MET A 485 6.72 -5.22 29.00
C MET A 485 6.01 -6.45 29.58
N GLU A 486 4.83 -6.78 29.05
CA GLU A 486 4.03 -7.95 29.38
C GLU A 486 3.36 -8.42 28.09
N ALA A 487 3.38 -9.72 27.83
CA ALA A 487 3.17 -10.28 26.50
C ALA A 487 2.05 -11.33 26.48
N ASP A 488 1.46 -11.53 25.30
CA ASP A 488 0.60 -12.70 25.00
C ASP A 488 -0.62 -12.85 25.93
N ILE A 489 -1.19 -11.73 26.40
CA ILE A 489 -2.36 -11.70 27.29
C ILE A 489 -3.61 -12.01 26.47
N MET A 490 -4.10 -13.24 26.57
CA MET A 490 -5.18 -13.78 25.75
C MET A 490 -6.58 -13.27 26.14
N GLY A 491 -7.30 -12.71 25.17
CA GLY A 491 -8.74 -12.50 25.21
C GLY A 491 -9.49 -13.50 24.32
N THR A 492 -10.82 -13.59 24.47
CA THR A 492 -11.68 -14.40 23.59
C THR A 492 -11.58 -13.96 22.13
N ASN A 493 -11.52 -12.65 21.89
CA ASN A 493 -11.42 -12.03 20.56
C ASN A 493 -10.00 -11.63 20.14
N GLY A 494 -8.94 -11.92 20.90
CA GLY A 494 -7.62 -11.42 20.51
C GLY A 494 -6.49 -11.56 21.52
N VAL A 495 -5.48 -10.70 21.40
CA VAL A 495 -4.32 -10.62 22.31
C VAL A 495 -4.05 -9.17 22.70
N MET A 496 -3.68 -8.98 23.97
CA MET A 496 -3.14 -7.73 24.49
C MET A 496 -1.65 -7.90 24.84
N HIS A 497 -0.86 -6.90 24.48
CA HIS A 497 0.53 -6.75 24.90
C HIS A 497 0.67 -5.40 25.60
N VAL A 498 1.31 -5.33 26.76
CA VAL A 498 1.53 -4.06 27.48
C VAL A 498 2.85 -3.46 27.01
N ILE A 499 2.84 -2.19 26.62
CA ILE A 499 4.04 -1.47 26.16
C ILE A 499 4.41 -0.30 27.06
N ASP A 500 5.69 0.10 27.02
CA ASP A 500 6.25 1.12 27.92
C ASP A 500 6.09 2.57 27.41
N THR A 501 5.72 2.78 26.15
CA THR A 501 5.59 4.10 25.51
C THR A 501 4.48 4.11 24.47
N ILE A 502 3.97 5.28 24.13
CA ILE A 502 3.03 5.46 23.02
C ILE A 502 3.81 5.51 21.71
N MET A 503 3.32 4.80 20.70
CA MET A 503 3.90 4.74 19.35
C MET A 503 3.37 5.89 18.47
N PRO A 504 4.22 6.84 18.05
CA PRO A 504 3.84 7.82 17.04
C PRO A 504 3.80 7.18 15.65
N THR A 505 3.12 7.85 14.72
CA THR A 505 3.24 7.64 13.27
C THR A 505 2.93 8.97 12.56
N GLU A 506 3.46 9.16 11.35
CA GLU A 506 3.35 10.42 10.60
C GLU A 506 1.88 10.71 10.23
N SER A 507 1.15 9.70 9.75
CA SER A 507 -0.29 9.74 9.42
C SER A 507 -1.23 9.88 10.64
N ALA A 508 -0.67 10.09 11.84
CA ALA A 508 -1.39 10.42 13.06
C ALA A 508 -0.89 11.72 13.73
N LEU A 509 -0.03 12.49 13.06
CA LEU A 509 0.27 13.87 13.43
C LEU A 509 -0.90 14.79 13.06
N PRO A 510 -1.25 15.80 13.88
CA PRO A 510 -2.19 16.84 13.49
C PRO A 510 -1.70 17.58 12.22
N LEU A 511 -2.62 18.01 11.38
CA LEU A 511 -2.33 18.73 10.13
C LEU A 511 -1.50 20.01 10.37
N SER A 512 -1.77 20.72 11.47
CA SER A 512 -0.99 21.88 11.91
C SER A 512 0.48 21.53 12.21
N SER A 513 0.75 20.31 12.69
CA SER A 513 2.10 19.82 12.97
C SER A 513 2.80 19.37 11.67
N LEU A 514 2.07 18.68 10.80
CA LEU A 514 2.54 18.31 9.46
C LEU A 514 2.96 19.55 8.64
N MET A 515 2.12 20.59 8.61
CA MET A 515 2.44 21.86 7.92
C MET A 515 3.72 22.52 8.45
N GLN A 516 4.02 22.37 9.74
CA GLN A 516 5.25 22.89 10.34
C GLN A 516 6.50 22.13 9.89
N GLU A 517 6.39 20.81 9.70
CA GLU A 517 7.46 19.95 9.21
C GLU A 517 7.71 20.14 7.71
N LYS A 518 6.64 20.12 6.89
CA LYS A 518 6.71 20.24 5.43
C LYS A 518 6.92 21.70 4.94
N ASN A 519 7.21 22.64 5.83
CA ASN A 519 7.52 24.06 5.57
C ASN A 519 6.36 24.87 4.93
N VAL A 520 5.11 24.59 5.29
CA VAL A 520 3.91 25.31 4.84
C VAL A 520 3.49 26.36 5.90
N THR A 521 4.41 27.27 6.22
CA THR A 521 4.35 28.09 7.44
C THR A 521 3.33 29.22 7.39
N LEU A 522 3.09 29.82 6.22
CA LEU A 522 2.11 30.90 6.06
C LEU A 522 0.68 30.37 6.11
N PHE A 523 0.39 29.19 5.53
CA PHE A 523 -0.95 28.61 5.62
C PHE A 523 -1.28 28.23 7.07
N LYS A 524 -0.34 27.59 7.77
CA LYS A 524 -0.45 27.30 9.21
C LYS A 524 -0.74 28.57 10.04
N ARG A 525 0.01 29.65 9.82
CA ARG A 525 -0.22 30.93 10.53
C ARG A 525 -1.58 31.57 10.20
N LEU A 526 -2.17 31.30 9.04
CA LEU A 526 -3.53 31.75 8.72
C LEU A 526 -4.61 30.91 9.42
N LEU A 527 -4.38 29.60 9.64
CA LEU A 527 -5.23 28.77 10.50
C LEU A 527 -5.17 29.23 11.97
N GLU A 528 -3.97 29.53 12.48
CA GLU A 528 -3.75 30.06 13.82
C GLU A 528 -4.42 31.45 14.00
N ALA A 529 -4.20 32.37 13.06
CA ALA A 529 -4.75 33.74 13.14
C ALA A 529 -6.27 33.79 12.94
N SER A 530 -6.84 32.90 12.10
CA SER A 530 -8.30 32.75 12.00
C SER A 530 -8.91 32.06 13.22
N GLY A 531 -8.13 31.27 13.97
CA GLY A 531 -8.60 30.39 15.05
C GLY A 531 -9.30 29.14 14.54
N MET A 532 -8.96 28.70 13.33
CA MET A 532 -9.46 27.48 12.68
C MET A 532 -8.46 26.31 12.76
N ASP A 533 -7.32 26.50 13.42
CA ASP A 533 -6.27 25.49 13.67
C ASP A 533 -6.84 24.17 14.22
N ASN A 534 -7.57 24.25 15.34
CA ASN A 534 -8.20 23.10 15.98
C ASN A 534 -9.31 22.50 15.09
N THR A 535 -10.04 23.35 14.35
CA THR A 535 -11.07 22.90 13.40
C THR A 535 -10.49 22.13 12.22
N PHE A 536 -9.29 22.47 11.78
CA PHE A 536 -8.55 21.76 10.73
C PHE A 536 -7.88 20.47 11.24
N ASP A 537 -7.39 20.47 12.48
CA ASP A 537 -6.82 19.28 13.13
C ASP A 537 -7.88 18.24 13.57
N ASP A 538 -9.14 18.66 13.75
CA ASP A 538 -10.31 17.77 13.97
C ASP A 538 -10.99 17.33 12.64
N LEU A 539 -10.43 17.63 11.45
CA LEU A 539 -10.99 17.17 10.17
C LEU A 539 -10.70 15.67 9.93
N ASP A 540 -11.75 14.91 9.58
CA ASP A 540 -11.65 13.51 9.16
C ASP A 540 -12.15 13.29 7.72
N ASN A 541 -11.50 12.37 7.02
CA ASN A 541 -11.70 12.01 5.61
C ASN A 541 -11.71 13.23 4.66
N VAL A 542 -10.65 14.05 4.70
CA VAL A 542 -10.45 15.23 3.82
C VAL A 542 -9.18 15.17 2.97
N THR A 543 -9.18 15.93 1.87
CA THR A 543 -7.97 16.29 1.12
C THR A 543 -7.74 17.79 1.20
N VAL A 544 -6.52 18.22 1.52
CA VAL A 544 -6.15 19.64 1.73
C VAL A 544 -5.12 20.08 0.68
N PHE A 545 -5.52 20.97 -0.22
CA PHE A 545 -4.65 21.52 -1.27
C PHE A 545 -3.89 22.76 -0.77
N ALA A 546 -2.97 22.57 0.18
CA ALA A 546 -2.29 23.68 0.85
C ALA A 546 -1.36 24.48 -0.10
N PRO A 547 -1.56 25.79 -0.32
CA PRO A 547 -0.65 26.57 -1.14
C PRO A 547 0.66 26.84 -0.41
N THR A 548 1.77 26.69 -1.14
CA THR A 548 3.10 27.03 -0.59
C THR A 548 3.20 28.47 -0.11
N ASP A 549 4.11 28.75 0.81
CA ASP A 549 4.39 30.12 1.28
C ASP A 549 4.73 31.09 0.12
N LYS A 550 5.42 30.59 -0.90
CA LYS A 550 5.72 31.33 -2.15
C LYS A 550 4.46 31.64 -2.97
N ALA A 551 3.47 30.74 -2.98
CA ALA A 551 2.19 30.99 -3.62
C ALA A 551 1.37 32.04 -2.85
N LEU A 552 1.33 31.93 -1.51
CA LEU A 552 0.58 32.84 -0.64
C LEU A 552 1.10 34.28 -0.65
N GLN A 553 2.40 34.50 -0.92
CA GLN A 553 2.99 35.82 -1.17
C GLN A 553 2.32 36.63 -2.29
N THR A 554 1.54 36.00 -3.17
CA THR A 554 0.76 36.69 -4.23
C THR A 554 -0.62 37.18 -3.77
N THR A 555 -1.03 36.85 -2.54
CA THR A 555 -2.33 37.21 -1.96
C THR A 555 -2.22 38.39 -0.99
N LYS A 556 -3.36 38.95 -0.56
CA LYS A 556 -3.42 39.96 0.50
C LYS A 556 -3.14 39.41 1.91
N TRP A 557 -3.17 38.08 2.09
CA TRP A 557 -3.18 37.47 3.42
C TRP A 557 -1.87 37.67 4.22
N PRO A 558 -0.66 37.56 3.64
CA PRO A 558 0.57 37.84 4.38
C PRO A 558 0.66 39.28 4.89
N GLN A 559 0.21 40.26 4.08
CA GLN A 559 0.17 41.66 4.49
C GLN A 559 -0.78 41.87 5.68
N LEU A 560 -2.00 41.34 5.62
CA LEU A 560 -2.96 41.44 6.74
C LEU A 560 -2.48 40.71 8.00
N LEU A 561 -1.77 39.58 7.84
CA LEU A 561 -1.17 38.79 8.92
C LEU A 561 0.00 39.52 9.63
N GLU A 562 0.66 40.46 8.95
CA GLU A 562 1.71 41.31 9.52
C GLU A 562 1.17 42.65 10.05
N GLU A 563 0.25 43.30 9.33
CA GLU A 563 -0.29 44.62 9.67
C GLU A 563 -1.43 44.58 10.69
N SER A 564 -2.24 43.52 10.73
CA SER A 564 -3.45 43.44 11.56
C SER A 564 -3.96 41.99 11.76
N PRO A 565 -3.16 41.10 12.39
CA PRO A 565 -3.55 39.70 12.62
C PRO A 565 -4.87 39.56 13.40
N GLU A 566 -5.16 40.50 14.30
CA GLU A 566 -6.42 40.59 15.06
C GLU A 566 -7.68 40.61 14.17
N GLN A 567 -7.56 41.13 12.92
CA GLN A 567 -8.67 41.22 11.95
C GLN A 567 -8.88 39.93 11.14
N LEU A 568 -8.01 38.92 11.32
CA LEU A 568 -8.14 37.61 10.67
C LEU A 568 -8.98 36.64 11.51
N ARG A 569 -9.08 36.86 12.83
CA ARG A 569 -9.85 36.03 13.75
C ARG A 569 -11.34 36.07 13.39
N ASP A 570 -11.94 34.89 13.21
CA ASP A 570 -13.35 34.71 12.79
C ASP A 570 -13.71 35.47 11.48
N ASN A 571 -12.72 35.78 10.63
CA ASN A 571 -12.92 36.54 9.40
C ASN A 571 -13.59 35.68 8.31
N PRO A 572 -14.76 36.08 7.78
CA PRO A 572 -15.54 35.23 6.87
C PRO A 572 -14.89 35.04 5.50
N GLU A 573 -14.13 36.01 5.00
CA GLU A 573 -13.44 35.90 3.70
C GLU A 573 -12.19 35.02 3.82
N LEU A 574 -11.51 35.04 4.98
CA LEU A 574 -10.44 34.10 5.26
C LEU A 574 -11.00 32.68 5.47
N ALA A 575 -12.16 32.52 6.10
CA ALA A 575 -12.83 31.24 6.22
C ALA A 575 -13.32 30.69 4.85
N GLU A 576 -13.88 31.53 3.97
CA GLU A 576 -14.20 31.20 2.57
C GLU A 576 -12.94 30.68 1.86
N PHE A 577 -11.83 31.44 1.95
CA PHE A 577 -10.55 31.09 1.37
C PHE A 577 -10.00 29.76 1.90
N LEU A 578 -9.92 29.57 3.22
CA LEU A 578 -9.35 28.36 3.84
C LEU A 578 -10.19 27.11 3.50
N ASN A 579 -11.52 27.18 3.62
CA ASN A 579 -12.41 26.06 3.32
C ASN A 579 -12.44 25.71 1.82
N TYR A 580 -12.15 26.65 0.93
CA TYR A 580 -12.02 26.39 -0.51
C TYR A 580 -10.76 25.58 -0.87
N HIS A 581 -9.79 25.45 0.04
CA HIS A 581 -8.62 24.58 -0.16
C HIS A 581 -8.85 23.14 0.34
N VAL A 582 -10.06 22.79 0.80
CA VAL A 582 -10.36 21.46 1.37
C VAL A 582 -11.53 20.80 0.63
N ILE A 583 -11.38 19.53 0.26
CA ILE A 583 -12.45 18.68 -0.31
C ILE A 583 -12.68 17.43 0.55
N LYS A 584 -13.75 16.69 0.27
CA LYS A 584 -13.94 15.29 0.70
C LYS A 584 -14.15 14.39 -0.52
N PRO A 585 -13.74 13.11 -0.48
CA PRO A 585 -13.02 12.42 0.60
C PRO A 585 -11.52 12.79 0.69
N MET A 586 -10.77 12.05 1.51
CA MET A 586 -9.32 11.92 1.44
C MET A 586 -8.93 11.15 0.16
N ILE A 587 -8.04 11.70 -0.65
CA ILE A 587 -7.66 11.18 -1.97
C ILE A 587 -6.13 11.24 -2.11
N LYS A 588 -5.47 10.09 -2.17
CA LYS A 588 -4.02 9.99 -2.41
C LYS A 588 -3.70 10.07 -3.90
N THR A 589 -2.44 10.22 -4.28
CA THR A 589 -2.03 10.38 -5.70
C THR A 589 -2.49 9.22 -6.59
N CYS A 590 -2.56 8.01 -6.05
CA CYS A 590 -3.08 6.82 -6.76
C CYS A 590 -4.59 6.89 -7.05
N ASP A 591 -5.35 7.66 -6.27
CA ASP A 591 -6.81 7.79 -6.33
C ASP A 591 -7.27 9.11 -6.97
N LEU A 592 -6.31 9.93 -7.43
CA LEU A 592 -6.57 11.14 -8.21
C LEU A 592 -7.14 10.75 -9.58
N GLU A 593 -8.25 11.37 -9.93
CA GLU A 593 -8.97 11.21 -11.20
C GLU A 593 -9.28 12.59 -11.79
N VAL A 594 -9.64 12.66 -13.07
CA VAL A 594 -10.16 13.90 -13.66
C VAL A 594 -11.63 14.05 -13.23
N LYS A 595 -11.87 14.88 -12.20
CA LYS A 595 -13.21 15.09 -11.61
C LYS A 595 -13.38 16.51 -11.06
N GLN A 596 -14.61 17.03 -11.13
CA GLN A 596 -15.01 18.18 -10.32
C GLN A 596 -15.51 17.67 -8.95
N LEU A 597 -15.02 18.24 -7.85
CA LEU A 597 -15.47 17.92 -6.49
C LEU A 597 -15.86 19.19 -5.72
N PRO A 598 -16.92 19.16 -4.88
CA PRO A 598 -17.24 20.27 -3.99
C PRO A 598 -16.18 20.40 -2.89
N THR A 599 -15.83 21.64 -2.56
CA THR A 599 -15.02 21.98 -1.39
C THR A 599 -15.88 22.04 -0.13
N ILE A 600 -15.26 22.17 1.05
CA ILE A 600 -15.98 22.48 2.29
C ILE A 600 -16.70 23.83 2.21
N ASN A 601 -16.26 24.74 1.34
CA ASN A 601 -16.97 25.99 1.01
C ASN A 601 -18.20 25.78 0.09
N GLY A 602 -18.45 24.57 -0.40
CA GLY A 602 -19.54 24.24 -1.33
C GLY A 602 -19.21 24.48 -2.81
N ASP A 603 -18.46 25.54 -3.12
CA ASP A 603 -17.93 25.77 -4.48
C ASP A 603 -17.06 24.60 -4.94
N LYS A 604 -17.10 24.28 -6.24
CA LYS A 604 -16.34 23.15 -6.81
C LYS A 604 -14.89 23.52 -7.14
N VAL A 605 -14.01 22.52 -7.12
CA VAL A 605 -12.68 22.52 -7.74
C VAL A 605 -12.58 21.40 -8.78
N ARG A 606 -11.89 21.66 -9.90
CA ARG A 606 -11.63 20.68 -10.97
C ARG A 606 -10.22 20.14 -10.85
N ILE A 607 -10.11 18.83 -10.59
CA ILE A 607 -8.86 18.07 -10.65
C ILE A 607 -8.60 17.69 -12.12
N ASN A 608 -7.38 17.93 -12.61
CA ASN A 608 -6.96 17.63 -13.99
C ASN A 608 -5.62 16.90 -13.96
N LEU A 609 -5.48 15.83 -14.75
CA LEU A 609 -4.33 14.94 -14.73
C LEU A 609 -3.60 14.97 -16.09
N TYR A 610 -2.27 14.93 -16.05
CA TYR A 610 -1.43 14.99 -17.25
C TYR A 610 -0.29 13.97 -17.17
N SER A 611 -0.36 12.88 -17.96
CA SER A 611 0.81 12.02 -18.22
C SER A 611 1.84 12.77 -19.07
N THR A 612 3.13 12.56 -18.80
CA THR A 612 4.23 13.16 -19.59
C THR A 612 4.71 12.30 -20.76
N HIS A 613 4.50 10.99 -20.76
CA HIS A 613 4.94 10.09 -21.84
C HIS A 613 3.80 9.63 -22.74
N ALA A 614 3.95 9.81 -24.05
CA ALA A 614 2.98 9.36 -25.05
C ALA A 614 2.83 7.82 -25.15
N LEU A 615 3.82 7.07 -24.62
CA LEU A 615 3.80 5.61 -24.54
C LEU A 615 3.25 5.08 -23.21
N PHE A 616 3.10 5.93 -22.19
CA PHE A 616 2.69 5.53 -20.84
C PHE A 616 1.57 6.46 -20.34
N SER A 617 0.35 6.23 -20.84
CA SER A 617 -0.87 6.91 -20.39
C SER A 617 -1.07 6.79 -18.87
N ASN A 618 -0.74 5.62 -18.32
CA ASN A 618 -1.04 5.24 -16.94
C ASN A 618 -0.03 5.78 -15.91
N VAL A 619 1.04 6.45 -16.36
CA VAL A 619 2.02 7.10 -15.48
C VAL A 619 1.75 8.61 -15.48
N MET A 620 0.89 9.05 -14.57
CA MET A 620 0.68 10.47 -14.32
C MET A 620 1.94 11.07 -13.70
N ASN A 621 2.44 12.15 -14.30
CA ASN A 621 3.61 12.89 -13.81
C ASN A 621 3.30 14.37 -13.51
N ARG A 622 2.01 14.76 -13.55
CA ARG A 622 1.53 16.08 -13.13
C ARG A 622 0.02 16.10 -12.92
N ALA A 623 -0.42 16.60 -11.77
CA ALA A 623 -1.82 16.97 -11.50
C ALA A 623 -1.96 18.50 -11.32
N THR A 624 -3.17 19.01 -11.53
CA THR A 624 -3.59 20.37 -11.17
C THR A 624 -4.97 20.39 -10.52
N VAL A 625 -5.21 21.36 -9.66
CA VAL A 625 -6.53 21.71 -9.09
C VAL A 625 -6.80 23.16 -9.48
N ASN A 626 -7.85 23.42 -10.25
CA ASN A 626 -8.13 24.73 -10.86
C ASN A 626 -6.89 25.39 -11.51
N CYS A 627 -6.06 24.61 -12.19
CA CYS A 627 -4.79 25.03 -12.78
C CYS A 627 -3.72 25.60 -11.82
N ALA A 628 -3.90 25.48 -10.49
CA ALA A 628 -2.77 25.41 -9.56
C ALA A 628 -2.16 24.01 -9.65
N ARG A 629 -0.84 23.90 -9.73
CA ARG A 629 -0.17 22.61 -9.95
C ARG A 629 0.32 22.03 -8.64
N LEU A 630 0.10 20.72 -8.45
CA LEU A 630 0.65 19.98 -7.31
C LEU A 630 2.17 19.88 -7.42
N ILE A 631 2.87 20.09 -6.30
CA ILE A 631 4.34 20.12 -6.22
C ILE A 631 4.91 19.10 -5.24
N HIS A 632 4.18 18.86 -4.15
CA HIS A 632 4.37 17.78 -3.18
C HIS A 632 3.02 17.10 -3.03
N PHE A 633 3.08 15.80 -2.76
CA PHE A 633 1.97 14.87 -2.88
C PHE A 633 1.99 13.95 -1.66
N ASP A 634 0.82 13.53 -1.22
CA ASP A 634 0.67 12.53 -0.15
C ASP A 634 1.45 12.88 1.14
N ASP A 635 1.47 14.17 1.51
CA ASP A 635 1.87 14.59 2.86
C ASP A 635 0.72 14.15 3.81
N GLU A 636 0.82 12.95 4.39
CA GLU A 636 -0.24 12.37 5.22
C GLU A 636 -0.28 12.90 6.64
N SER A 637 -1.49 13.12 7.15
CA SER A 637 -1.77 13.48 8.54
C SER A 637 -3.03 12.78 9.06
N CYS A 638 -3.22 12.93 10.36
CA CYS A 638 -4.46 12.69 11.08
C CYS A 638 -5.72 13.11 10.29
N GLY A 639 -6.56 12.13 9.92
CA GLY A 639 -7.83 12.32 9.20
C GLY A 639 -7.74 12.93 7.79
N SER A 640 -6.53 13.20 7.26
CA SER A 640 -6.35 14.14 6.17
C SER A 640 -5.09 13.87 5.34
N VAL A 641 -5.17 14.03 4.02
CA VAL A 641 -3.99 14.06 3.14
C VAL A 641 -3.79 15.47 2.59
N MET A 642 -2.57 15.99 2.72
CA MET A 642 -2.18 17.28 2.19
C MET A 642 -1.44 17.11 0.85
N HIS A 643 -1.79 17.93 -0.13
CA HIS A 643 -1.06 18.07 -1.39
C HIS A 643 -0.69 19.55 -1.59
N GLN A 644 0.58 19.85 -1.80
CA GLN A 644 1.04 21.24 -1.87
C GLN A 644 0.89 21.83 -3.27
N VAL A 645 0.33 23.04 -3.40
CA VAL A 645 0.06 23.69 -4.70
C VAL A 645 0.88 24.97 -4.93
N ASP A 646 1.24 25.23 -6.21
CA ASP A 646 2.07 26.38 -6.61
C ASP A 646 1.31 27.70 -6.85
N LYS A 647 0.00 27.72 -6.64
CA LYS A 647 -0.86 28.91 -6.63
C LYS A 647 -1.94 28.75 -5.54
N PRO A 648 -2.43 29.83 -4.91
CA PRO A 648 -3.66 29.76 -4.13
C PRO A 648 -4.84 29.37 -5.03
N LEU A 649 -5.77 28.56 -4.52
CA LEU A 649 -7.04 28.28 -5.16
C LEU A 649 -8.01 29.45 -4.92
N THR A 650 -8.78 29.79 -5.95
CA THR A 650 -9.86 30.78 -5.87
C THR A 650 -11.10 30.28 -6.61
N PRO A 651 -12.31 30.50 -6.08
CA PRO A 651 -13.55 30.10 -6.75
C PRO A 651 -13.80 30.99 -7.97
N ALA A 652 -14.17 30.37 -9.09
CA ALA A 652 -14.54 31.09 -10.30
C ALA A 652 -15.95 31.70 -10.14
N LYS A 653 -16.05 33.03 -10.18
CA LYS A 653 -17.32 33.76 -9.98
C LYS A 653 -17.97 34.21 -11.31
N SER A 654 -17.54 33.67 -12.44
CA SER A 654 -18.04 34.04 -13.79
C SER A 654 -17.83 32.92 -14.82
N ASN A 655 -18.71 32.84 -15.82
CA ASN A 655 -18.59 31.92 -16.96
C ASN A 655 -17.71 32.51 -18.09
N LEU A 656 -17.35 31.69 -19.10
CA LEU A 656 -16.47 32.08 -20.20
C LEU A 656 -16.95 33.36 -20.92
N LEU A 657 -18.26 33.46 -21.22
CA LEU A 657 -18.86 34.65 -21.82
C LEU A 657 -18.70 35.90 -20.93
N GLN A 658 -19.04 35.81 -19.65
CA GLN A 658 -18.92 36.93 -18.70
C GLN A 658 -17.47 37.41 -18.55
N VAL A 659 -16.48 36.51 -18.60
CA VAL A 659 -15.07 36.91 -18.57
C VAL A 659 -14.67 37.65 -19.85
N LEU A 660 -15.16 37.25 -21.04
CA LEU A 660 -15.01 38.06 -22.26
C LEU A 660 -15.64 39.45 -22.11
N GLU A 661 -16.87 39.53 -21.61
CA GLU A 661 -17.61 40.80 -21.44
C GLU A 661 -16.97 41.72 -20.40
N SER A 662 -16.31 41.17 -19.38
CA SER A 662 -15.62 41.93 -18.35
C SER A 662 -14.30 42.56 -18.80
N ASN A 663 -13.66 42.05 -19.86
CA ASN A 663 -12.31 42.43 -20.24
C ASN A 663 -12.28 43.22 -21.57
N PRO A 664 -12.02 44.55 -21.55
CA PRO A 664 -12.07 45.37 -22.76
C PRO A 664 -11.02 44.98 -23.81
N ASN A 665 -9.97 44.24 -23.45
CA ASN A 665 -8.95 43.77 -24.39
C ASN A 665 -9.41 42.60 -25.28
N TYR A 666 -10.58 42.02 -25.00
CA TYR A 666 -11.16 40.87 -25.73
C TYR A 666 -12.38 41.27 -26.58
N SER A 667 -12.73 42.55 -26.66
CA SER A 667 -13.98 43.03 -27.28
C SER A 667 -14.10 42.64 -28.77
N LYS A 668 -13.03 42.73 -29.57
CA LYS A 668 -13.06 42.31 -30.98
C LYS A 668 -13.38 40.81 -31.12
N PHE A 669 -12.81 39.96 -30.25
CA PHE A 669 -13.10 38.51 -30.27
C PHE A 669 -14.53 38.22 -29.80
N LEU A 670 -15.01 38.91 -28.77
CA LEU A 670 -16.39 38.82 -28.29
C LEU A 670 -17.42 39.20 -29.37
N ASP A 671 -17.15 40.23 -30.18
CA ASP A 671 -18.05 40.61 -31.27
C ASP A 671 -18.01 39.59 -32.43
N LEU A 672 -16.87 38.92 -32.67
CA LEU A 672 -16.80 37.76 -33.57
C LEU A 672 -17.57 36.54 -33.02
N VAL A 673 -17.51 36.26 -31.72
CA VAL A 673 -18.33 35.23 -31.05
C VAL A 673 -19.82 35.50 -31.21
N ARG A 674 -20.23 36.77 -31.07
CA ARG A 674 -21.63 37.21 -31.26
C ARG A 674 -22.08 37.06 -32.71
N MET A 675 -21.26 37.47 -33.69
CA MET A 675 -21.56 37.27 -35.12
C MET A 675 -21.59 35.77 -35.50
N ALA A 676 -20.77 34.94 -34.89
CA ALA A 676 -20.80 33.48 -35.03
C ALA A 676 -22.00 32.80 -34.33
N ASN A 677 -22.81 33.53 -33.54
CA ASN A 677 -23.90 33.00 -32.71
C ASN A 677 -23.43 31.90 -31.72
N LEU A 678 -22.26 32.09 -31.10
CA LEU A 678 -21.65 31.15 -30.14
C LEU A 678 -21.68 31.66 -28.68
N THR A 679 -22.46 32.71 -28.39
CA THR A 679 -22.64 33.25 -27.04
C THR A 679 -23.17 32.21 -26.06
N ASP A 680 -24.18 31.47 -26.49
CA ASP A 680 -24.95 30.59 -25.61
C ASP A 680 -24.12 29.37 -25.19
N LEU A 681 -23.23 28.92 -26.09
CA LEU A 681 -22.25 27.87 -25.82
C LEU A 681 -21.20 28.33 -24.79
N LEU A 682 -20.71 29.57 -24.86
CA LEU A 682 -19.80 30.11 -23.84
C LEU A 682 -20.52 30.53 -22.54
N ALA A 683 -21.86 30.58 -22.55
CA ALA A 683 -22.67 30.84 -21.38
C ALA A 683 -23.09 29.55 -20.64
N ASN A 684 -23.25 28.43 -21.36
CA ASN A 684 -23.69 27.15 -20.81
C ASN A 684 -22.68 26.60 -19.78
N ALA A 685 -23.19 25.94 -18.74
CA ALA A 685 -22.41 25.35 -17.65
C ALA A 685 -22.44 23.80 -17.63
N GLU A 686 -23.02 23.17 -18.65
CA GLU A 686 -23.05 21.70 -18.82
C GLU A 686 -21.72 21.13 -19.33
N GLU A 687 -20.99 21.87 -20.16
CA GLU A 687 -19.69 21.49 -20.72
C GLU A 687 -18.56 22.44 -20.27
N ASP A 688 -17.34 21.91 -20.18
CA ASP A 688 -16.13 22.59 -19.70
C ASP A 688 -15.11 22.80 -20.83
N TYR A 689 -14.93 24.04 -21.33
CA TYR A 689 -14.04 24.30 -22.47
C TYR A 689 -12.71 24.98 -22.11
N THR A 690 -11.68 24.80 -22.95
CA THR A 690 -10.54 25.72 -23.01
C THR A 690 -10.74 26.73 -24.12
N LEU A 691 -10.95 28.01 -23.77
CA LEU A 691 -11.13 29.11 -24.72
C LEU A 691 -9.80 29.84 -24.96
N LEU A 692 -9.42 29.96 -26.23
CA LEU A 692 -8.15 30.55 -26.67
C LEU A 692 -8.43 31.92 -27.30
N VAL A 693 -8.19 33.01 -26.54
CA VAL A 693 -8.67 34.36 -26.88
C VAL A 693 -7.53 35.22 -27.45
N PRO A 694 -7.54 35.58 -28.75
CA PRO A 694 -6.68 36.62 -29.28
C PRO A 694 -7.11 37.98 -28.74
N LYS A 695 -6.13 38.83 -28.42
CA LYS A 695 -6.37 40.23 -28.03
C LYS A 695 -6.83 41.09 -29.21
N ASN A 696 -7.40 42.24 -28.89
CA ASN A 696 -7.78 43.28 -29.86
C ASN A 696 -6.65 43.73 -30.81
N ASP A 697 -5.39 43.75 -30.36
CA ASP A 697 -4.21 44.14 -31.15
C ASP A 697 -3.88 43.10 -32.24
N VAL A 698 -4.02 41.81 -31.93
CA VAL A 698 -3.82 40.69 -32.90
C VAL A 698 -4.71 40.84 -34.14
N PHE A 699 -5.89 41.44 -34.02
CA PHE A 699 -6.80 41.65 -35.15
C PHE A 699 -6.44 42.86 -36.02
N GLU A 700 -5.62 43.81 -35.55
CA GLU A 700 -5.28 45.02 -36.33
C GLU A 700 -4.51 44.71 -37.62
N GLU A 701 -3.74 43.61 -37.64
CA GLU A 701 -3.04 43.11 -38.83
C GLU A 701 -3.92 42.17 -39.70
N LEU A 702 -5.13 41.82 -39.25
CA LEU A 702 -5.93 40.74 -39.81
C LEU A 702 -7.35 41.12 -40.27
N GLU A 703 -7.83 42.34 -40.01
CA GLU A 703 -9.23 42.77 -40.27
C GLU A 703 -9.71 42.50 -41.71
N ASP A 704 -8.89 42.73 -42.74
CA ASP A 704 -9.24 42.43 -44.14
C ASP A 704 -9.25 40.92 -44.48
N SER A 705 -8.61 40.09 -43.65
CA SER A 705 -8.44 38.64 -43.86
C SER A 705 -9.46 37.76 -43.14
N LEU A 706 -10.27 38.35 -42.25
CA LEU A 706 -11.30 37.63 -41.51
C LEU A 706 -12.43 37.14 -42.45
N PRO A 707 -12.98 35.93 -42.21
CA PRO A 707 -14.09 35.42 -42.99
C PRO A 707 -15.35 36.29 -42.80
N LYS A 708 -15.99 36.64 -43.92
CA LYS A 708 -17.20 37.48 -43.97
C LYS A 708 -18.50 36.67 -44.01
N GLU A 709 -18.39 35.37 -44.31
CA GLU A 709 -19.50 34.40 -44.25
C GLU A 709 -19.64 33.84 -42.83
N GLN A 710 -20.89 33.75 -42.34
CA GLN A 710 -21.17 33.40 -40.93
C GLN A 710 -20.67 31.99 -40.56
N SER A 711 -20.86 30.99 -41.43
CA SER A 711 -20.42 29.61 -41.19
C SER A 711 -18.89 29.45 -41.21
N GLU A 712 -18.20 30.25 -42.04
CA GLU A 712 -16.74 30.31 -42.05
C GLU A 712 -16.18 30.97 -40.77
N LEU A 713 -16.88 31.98 -40.25
CA LEU A 713 -16.55 32.63 -38.98
C LEU A 713 -16.83 31.70 -37.79
N GLU A 714 -17.96 31.02 -37.77
CA GLU A 714 -18.30 30.00 -36.78
C GLU A 714 -17.23 28.91 -36.71
N SER A 715 -16.80 28.39 -37.87
CA SER A 715 -15.70 27.43 -37.98
C SER A 715 -14.37 27.99 -37.44
N LEU A 716 -14.04 29.26 -37.74
CA LEU A 716 -12.84 29.91 -37.19
C LEU A 716 -12.90 30.04 -35.66
N ILE A 717 -14.02 30.48 -35.09
CA ILE A 717 -14.19 30.65 -33.64
C ILE A 717 -14.26 29.29 -32.92
N LYS A 718 -14.92 28.27 -33.51
CA LYS A 718 -14.84 26.88 -33.02
C LYS A 718 -13.43 26.29 -33.07
N THR A 719 -12.50 26.84 -33.86
CA THR A 719 -11.07 26.45 -33.82
C THR A 719 -10.34 27.06 -32.61
N HIS A 720 -10.91 28.08 -31.98
CA HIS A 720 -10.39 28.73 -30.76
C HIS A 720 -11.04 28.19 -29.48
N ILE A 721 -11.99 27.25 -29.59
CA ILE A 721 -12.62 26.53 -28.49
C ILE A 721 -12.07 25.11 -28.51
N VAL A 722 -11.58 24.62 -27.38
CA VAL A 722 -11.01 23.27 -27.21
C VAL A 722 -11.86 22.50 -26.21
N ASN A 723 -12.10 21.21 -26.53
CA ASN A 723 -13.06 20.36 -25.82
C ASN A 723 -12.56 19.94 -24.42
N ASP A 724 -11.24 19.91 -24.21
CA ASP A 724 -10.59 19.55 -22.94
C ASP A 724 -10.25 20.78 -22.07
N VAL A 725 -10.09 20.60 -20.76
CA VAL A 725 -9.53 21.62 -19.84
C VAL A 725 -7.99 21.50 -19.75
N VAL A 726 -7.30 22.33 -20.51
CA VAL A 726 -5.85 22.23 -20.75
C VAL A 726 -5.10 23.36 -20.02
N CYS A 727 -4.86 23.19 -18.72
CA CYS A 727 -4.07 24.14 -17.92
C CYS A 727 -2.66 24.34 -18.52
N CYS A 728 -2.11 25.55 -18.45
CA CYS A 728 -0.75 25.85 -18.89
C CYS A 728 0.32 25.05 -18.14
N ALA A 729 0.02 24.50 -16.96
CA ALA A 729 0.89 23.56 -16.26
C ALA A 729 0.96 22.18 -16.94
N GLY A 730 -0.14 21.71 -17.56
CA GLY A 730 -0.20 20.45 -18.33
C GLY A 730 0.46 20.54 -19.71
N ILE A 731 0.61 21.75 -20.27
CA ILE A 731 1.37 21.99 -21.51
C ILE A 731 2.87 21.83 -21.24
N ILE A 732 3.38 20.61 -21.44
CA ILE A 732 4.80 20.25 -21.25
C ILE A 732 5.62 20.36 -22.55
N PRO A 733 6.97 20.40 -22.46
CA PRO A 733 7.82 20.20 -23.62
C PRO A 733 7.58 18.83 -24.26
N THR A 734 7.54 18.78 -25.60
CA THR A 734 7.30 17.55 -26.37
C THR A 734 8.58 17.16 -27.09
N ASN A 735 9.26 16.11 -26.63
CA ASN A 735 10.42 15.57 -27.35
C ASN A 735 9.96 14.81 -28.60
N TRP A 736 10.68 15.02 -29.70
CA TRP A 736 10.50 14.25 -30.93
C TRP A 736 10.83 12.77 -30.67
N PRO A 737 10.08 11.78 -31.22
CA PRO A 737 9.09 11.90 -32.30
C PRO A 737 7.66 12.29 -31.86
N PHE A 738 7.34 12.30 -30.57
CA PHE A 738 5.95 12.36 -30.10
C PHE A 738 5.39 13.79 -30.05
N VAL A 739 4.66 14.17 -31.11
CA VAL A 739 3.89 15.42 -31.16
C VAL A 739 2.56 15.23 -30.44
N ARG A 740 2.26 16.09 -29.46
CA ARG A 740 0.94 16.14 -28.81
C ARG A 740 -0.01 17.07 -29.55
N SER A 741 -1.28 16.71 -29.56
CA SER A 741 -2.37 17.55 -30.06
C SER A 741 -3.63 17.39 -29.22
N ILE A 742 -4.50 18.39 -29.28
CA ILE A 742 -5.82 18.47 -28.63
C ILE A 742 -6.86 18.79 -29.69
N GLU A 743 -8.10 18.34 -29.50
CA GLU A 743 -9.17 18.62 -30.46
C GLU A 743 -9.87 19.95 -30.14
N SER A 744 -10.08 20.75 -31.18
CA SER A 744 -10.94 21.93 -31.13
C SER A 744 -12.37 21.57 -31.49
N LEU A 745 -13.34 22.39 -31.08
CA LEU A 745 -14.77 22.22 -31.37
C LEU A 745 -15.10 22.27 -32.89
N ASN A 746 -14.12 22.60 -33.72
CA ASN A 746 -14.15 22.54 -35.18
C ASN A 746 -13.55 21.23 -35.75
N GLY A 747 -13.34 20.19 -34.94
CA GLY A 747 -12.72 18.91 -35.33
C GLY A 747 -11.25 18.98 -35.73
N HIS A 748 -10.59 20.15 -35.58
CA HIS A 748 -9.18 20.30 -35.92
C HIS A 748 -8.31 19.95 -34.72
N HIS A 749 -7.42 18.97 -34.89
CA HIS A 749 -6.35 18.70 -33.93
C HIS A 749 -5.29 19.81 -33.95
N LEU A 750 -5.18 20.56 -32.87
CA LEU A 750 -4.22 21.64 -32.68
C LEU A 750 -2.97 21.10 -31.98
N ARG A 751 -1.78 21.36 -32.55
CA ARG A 751 -0.52 20.90 -31.95
C ARG A 751 -0.22 21.68 -30.65
N ILE A 752 0.08 20.97 -29.57
CA ILE A 752 0.62 21.56 -28.34
C ILE A 752 2.15 21.51 -28.39
N THR A 753 2.82 22.59 -28.01
CA THR A 753 4.24 22.55 -27.58
C THR A 753 4.49 23.46 -26.38
N ARG A 754 5.60 23.23 -25.67
CA ARG A 754 6.19 24.21 -24.76
C ARG A 754 7.64 24.47 -25.13
N ASP A 755 7.91 25.69 -25.59
CA ASP A 755 9.26 26.22 -25.71
C ASP A 755 9.55 27.03 -24.43
N ARG A 756 10.02 28.29 -24.55
CA ARG A 756 10.05 29.25 -23.43
C ARG A 756 8.66 29.61 -22.89
N ARG A 757 7.61 29.50 -23.72
CA ARG A 757 6.20 29.67 -23.35
C ARG A 757 5.37 28.51 -23.94
N PRO A 758 4.24 28.14 -23.32
CA PRO A 758 3.28 27.21 -23.92
C PRO A 758 2.68 27.81 -25.20
N LYS A 759 2.43 26.94 -26.18
CA LYS A 759 1.89 27.26 -27.51
C LYS A 759 0.82 26.25 -27.91
N ILE A 760 -0.17 26.73 -28.66
CA ILE A 760 -1.19 25.91 -29.32
C ILE A 760 -1.19 26.33 -30.80
N GLN A 761 -0.87 25.39 -31.68
CA GLN A 761 -0.60 25.59 -33.10
C GLN A 761 0.49 26.66 -33.34
N ASN A 762 0.16 27.76 -34.02
CA ASN A 762 1.05 28.91 -34.20
C ASN A 762 1.06 29.87 -33.00
N ALA A 763 -0.03 29.91 -32.23
CA ALA A 763 -0.26 30.92 -31.22
C ALA A 763 0.46 30.58 -29.89
N GLY A 764 1.12 31.58 -29.31
CA GLY A 764 1.72 31.48 -27.98
C GLY A 764 0.82 32.10 -26.93
N ILE A 765 0.66 31.41 -25.81
CA ILE A 765 -0.13 31.92 -24.69
C ILE A 765 0.68 33.03 -24.00
N THR A 766 0.06 34.19 -23.80
CA THR A 766 0.64 35.37 -23.11
C THR A 766 0.13 35.53 -21.68
N LYS A 767 -1.11 35.11 -21.41
CA LYS A 767 -1.68 35.02 -20.06
C LYS A 767 -2.41 33.68 -19.92
N CYS A 768 -1.94 32.88 -18.98
CA CYS A 768 -2.41 31.51 -18.73
C CYS A 768 -3.51 31.45 -17.67
N ASP A 769 -4.28 30.36 -17.70
CA ASP A 769 -5.04 29.83 -16.58
C ASP A 769 -6.12 30.79 -16.01
N GLY A 770 -6.84 31.51 -16.88
CA GLY A 770 -8.00 32.30 -16.47
C GLY A 770 -9.20 31.40 -16.17
N ILE A 771 -9.41 31.03 -14.90
CA ILE A 771 -10.45 30.07 -14.50
C ILE A 771 -11.86 30.67 -14.70
N ALA A 772 -12.78 29.89 -15.28
CA ALA A 772 -14.20 30.19 -15.39
C ALA A 772 -15.05 29.04 -14.81
N THR A 773 -16.33 29.28 -14.54
CA THR A 773 -17.24 28.26 -13.98
C THR A 773 -17.45 27.06 -14.92
N ASN A 774 -17.36 27.30 -16.23
CA ASN A 774 -17.57 26.36 -17.34
C ASN A 774 -16.31 26.20 -18.22
N GLY A 775 -15.12 26.33 -17.63
CA GLY A 775 -13.87 26.12 -18.38
C GLY A 775 -12.67 26.92 -17.89
N ILE A 776 -11.76 27.21 -18.82
CA ILE A 776 -10.59 28.08 -18.63
C ILE A 776 -10.33 28.94 -19.87
N ILE A 777 -9.67 30.08 -19.68
CA ILE A 777 -9.29 31.03 -20.72
C ILE A 777 -7.77 31.18 -20.77
N HIS A 778 -7.22 31.05 -21.98
CA HIS A 778 -5.84 31.44 -22.30
C HIS A 778 -5.84 32.60 -23.29
N GLU A 779 -5.14 33.66 -22.93
CA GLU A 779 -4.88 34.80 -23.80
C GLU A 779 -3.76 34.44 -24.79
N ILE A 780 -3.98 34.62 -26.09
CA ILE A 780 -3.01 34.24 -27.14
C ILE A 780 -2.60 35.44 -28.02
N ASN A 781 -1.41 35.37 -28.61
CA ASN A 781 -0.81 36.47 -29.38
C ASN A 781 -1.01 36.39 -30.91
N ASP A 782 -1.80 35.45 -31.40
CA ASP A 782 -1.94 35.11 -32.83
C ASP A 782 -3.28 34.39 -33.04
N VAL A 783 -3.86 34.44 -34.24
CA VAL A 783 -5.12 33.75 -34.58
C VAL A 783 -4.82 32.32 -35.03
N ILE A 784 -5.54 31.35 -34.46
CA ILE A 784 -5.39 29.93 -34.83
C ILE A 784 -6.13 29.67 -36.14
N VAL A 785 -5.41 29.79 -37.25
CA VAL A 785 -5.94 29.52 -38.59
C VAL A 785 -5.62 28.06 -38.98
N PRO A 786 -6.65 27.21 -39.20
CA PRO A 786 -6.44 25.82 -39.59
C PRO A 786 -5.78 25.69 -40.98
N ASN A 787 -5.02 24.61 -41.17
CA ASN A 787 -4.12 24.47 -42.33
C ASN A 787 -4.82 24.45 -43.70
N SER A 788 -6.13 24.18 -43.74
CA SER A 788 -6.98 24.23 -44.94
C SER A 788 -6.93 25.58 -45.65
N ARG A 789 -6.92 26.72 -44.93
CA ARG A 789 -6.77 28.05 -45.54
C ARG A 789 -5.34 28.33 -46.02
N LYS A 790 -4.31 27.74 -45.40
CA LYS A 790 -2.90 28.00 -45.75
C LYS A 790 -2.50 27.48 -47.13
N GLN A 791 -3.24 26.52 -47.70
CA GLN A 791 -3.07 26.09 -49.09
C GLN A 791 -3.73 27.02 -50.12
N GLN A 792 -4.73 27.81 -49.71
CA GLN A 792 -5.42 28.78 -50.59
C GLN A 792 -4.73 30.15 -50.64
N LEU A 793 -3.91 30.48 -49.63
CA LEU A 793 -3.29 31.80 -49.45
C LEU A 793 -1.84 31.92 -49.99
N GLN A 794 -1.36 30.96 -50.79
CA GLN A 794 -0.05 31.06 -51.47
C GLN A 794 -0.19 31.78 -52.83
N PRO A 795 0.44 32.95 -53.06
CA PRO A 795 0.31 33.69 -54.32
C PRO A 795 1.05 33.02 -55.50
N GLN A 796 0.53 33.24 -56.71
CA GLN A 796 1.10 32.74 -57.98
C GLN A 796 2.40 33.47 -58.38
N GLN A 797 3.55 33.11 -57.77
CA GLN A 797 4.86 33.73 -58.07
C GLN A 797 5.87 32.83 -58.80
N GLN A 798 5.45 31.71 -59.39
CA GLN A 798 6.35 30.74 -60.06
C GLN A 798 6.19 30.62 -61.59
N GLN A 799 5.78 31.68 -62.30
CA GLN A 799 5.55 31.63 -63.77
C GLN A 799 6.33 32.65 -64.63
N GLN A 800 7.41 33.29 -64.15
CA GLN A 800 8.19 34.26 -64.95
C GLN A 800 9.71 34.07 -65.05
N HIS A 801 10.29 32.95 -64.57
CA HIS A 801 11.70 32.62 -64.85
C HIS A 801 11.89 31.21 -65.38
N HIS A 802 11.83 31.05 -66.71
CA HIS A 802 12.21 29.84 -67.46
C HIS A 802 12.81 30.21 -68.83
N GLN A 803 14.10 30.55 -68.83
CA GLN A 803 15.03 30.77 -69.96
C GLN A 803 16.36 31.27 -69.34
N ILE A 804 17.60 30.95 -69.78
CA ILE A 804 18.09 30.30 -71.02
C ILE A 804 19.10 29.14 -70.64
N PRO A 805 20.12 28.66 -71.41
CA PRO A 805 20.19 27.22 -71.76
C PRO A 805 21.45 26.45 -71.27
N GLU A 806 21.55 25.19 -71.70
CA GLU A 806 22.75 24.33 -71.67
C GLU A 806 23.93 24.90 -72.48
N PHE A 807 25.18 24.58 -72.09
CA PHE A 807 26.11 23.81 -72.94
C PHE A 807 27.35 23.32 -72.15
N SER A 808 28.11 22.39 -72.74
CA SER A 808 29.12 21.55 -72.06
C SER A 808 30.59 21.99 -72.20
N SER A 809 31.33 21.84 -71.10
CA SER A 809 32.74 21.38 -70.99
C SER A 809 33.82 21.80 -72.01
N THR A 810 34.94 22.30 -71.48
CA THR A 810 36.30 21.88 -71.93
C THR A 810 37.28 21.98 -70.75
N HIS A 811 38.44 21.30 -70.81
CA HIS A 811 39.16 20.89 -69.60
C HIS A 811 40.69 20.77 -69.78
N HIS A 812 41.47 21.56 -69.04
CA HIS A 812 42.86 21.33 -68.60
C HIS A 812 43.09 22.20 -67.34
N GLN A 813 43.57 21.69 -66.19
CA GLN A 813 44.88 21.12 -65.88
C GLN A 813 46.04 22.15 -65.91
N HIS A 814 46.96 22.22 -64.94
CA HIS A 814 47.26 21.25 -63.86
C HIS A 814 47.89 21.90 -62.60
N GLY A 815 47.60 21.33 -61.42
CA GLY A 815 48.53 21.30 -60.27
C GLY A 815 47.90 21.73 -58.93
N GLN A 816 48.02 21.01 -57.82
CA GLN A 816 48.64 19.68 -57.55
C GLN A 816 47.63 18.72 -56.85
N ARG A 817 48.11 17.57 -56.37
CA ARG A 817 47.36 16.33 -56.07
C ARG A 817 48.19 15.49 -55.03
N PRO A 818 47.67 14.40 -54.40
CA PRO A 818 46.32 14.21 -53.82
C PRO A 818 46.24 13.16 -52.66
N GLN A 819 45.01 12.65 -52.36
CA GLN A 819 44.68 11.25 -51.97
C GLN A 819 45.05 10.71 -50.55
N HIS A 820 44.28 9.81 -49.90
CA HIS A 820 42.89 9.33 -50.13
C HIS A 820 42.31 8.50 -48.96
N HIS A 821 41.03 8.10 -49.12
CA HIS A 821 40.35 6.92 -48.51
C HIS A 821 39.95 6.99 -47.02
N HIS A 822 38.85 6.35 -46.56
CA HIS A 822 37.76 5.65 -47.28
C HIS A 822 36.42 5.79 -46.51
N TYR A 823 35.29 5.65 -47.20
CA TYR A 823 33.96 5.43 -46.59
C TYR A 823 33.52 3.98 -46.83
N PRO A 824 32.95 3.28 -45.84
CA PRO A 824 32.05 2.13 -46.06
C PRO A 824 30.62 2.59 -46.38
N ASN A 825 29.80 1.66 -46.87
CA ASN A 825 28.37 1.89 -47.19
C ASN A 825 27.46 1.70 -45.96
N ALA A 826 26.19 2.10 -46.12
CA ALA A 826 25.11 1.63 -45.26
C ALA A 826 24.70 0.19 -45.64
N ASP A 827 24.73 -0.71 -44.66
CA ASP A 827 23.93 -1.95 -44.54
C ASP A 827 24.32 -2.62 -43.20
N ASP A 828 23.91 -2.01 -42.08
CA ASP A 828 23.86 -2.63 -40.73
C ASP A 828 23.20 -1.68 -39.70
N ILE A 829 23.12 -2.10 -38.43
CA ILE A 829 22.49 -1.39 -37.29
C ILE A 829 20.94 -1.42 -37.32
N PHE A 830 20.40 -2.64 -37.31
CA PHE A 830 19.32 -2.95 -36.36
C PHE A 830 20.00 -3.43 -35.06
N GLY A 831 19.94 -2.63 -34.00
CA GLY A 831 20.56 -2.94 -32.71
C GLY A 831 20.22 -1.89 -31.64
N ASP A 832 20.35 -2.30 -30.38
CA ASP A 832 20.47 -1.44 -29.20
C ASP A 832 19.31 -0.44 -28.94
N LEU A 833 18.09 -0.94 -29.09
CA LEU A 833 17.00 -0.62 -28.16
C LEU A 833 17.06 -1.60 -26.98
N PHE A 834 17.71 -1.23 -25.87
CA PHE A 834 17.41 -1.63 -24.47
C PHE A 834 18.55 -1.26 -23.53
N PHE A 835 18.40 -0.13 -22.82
CA PHE A 835 18.83 0.07 -21.42
C PHE A 835 17.94 1.15 -20.78
#